data_AF-A0A6A6Z4M4-F1
#
_entry.id   AF-A0A6A6Z4M4-F1
#
_cell.length_a   1.000
_cell.length_b   1.000
_cell.length_c   1.000
_cell.angle_alpha   90.00
_cell.angle_beta   90.00
_cell.angle_gamma   90.00
#
_symmetry.space_group_name_H-M   'P 1'
#
loop_
_entity.id
_entity.type
_entity.pdbx_description
1 polymer ?
#
loop_
_entity_poly.entity_id
_entity_poly.type
_entity_poly.pdbx_seq_one_letter_code
_entity_poly.pdbx_strand_id
1 'polypeptide(L)'
;MRERFSRWSAENNFVKRPRDKVDAIDTIDANNTDLMSVLEKKGAVSAVLYHSERSQPGATDVWPDIRDSSKIPSRYFPISDRFSNGSRLKRRGLNALDSVRPSKILKLKVRSLQNLRTVVPGWPKERLPTEMFEEIASYLSRDDIKSMRLVSREFDKHVSQVLFRTVVVPFNTEIYGMLGQDKKPDYKGKGKIKVEVNKGLSWKNANGDDVYDGHGLDVFRGFGPHIRKYGMSFDVDEEALAKPPFKGTTENHASFWGNYEWPFEEYRRFDDVAGLELAADETPKMKTAFSMLQKVQELALSLDSGLGWLKGPDRSIRARIIRKQPEVFGSSKAIPDRKEQAQQELWAYLNQVHDEAKVDLKTATLYRMAVNIPFKELKPIIDAHAVPDMLLKFPYLDPCLVAEATLDEYTVEDRRDDPADVPADADVLVPDPVLTLAPSVGVLYSSGTPPSDLAQLRSSIVPTKLSKAQKEWLMETEWAQRAFLSSYMLAIMDNPITFETVHTLNVARISSRYTSALCRQDFWDALPQLKTVTIQVLPDWRNVVKDDAGYVETPCIDPQHAIEPFYQLLKKMISPRKNIKSLTIGWAAGGEHAEGIHARNKHVLPAPVLLNSDALLLVPSQIGGVMLSFPHVEQLTLRNCWITPPALQEFVKKHDKTRLSKLTLQSVSLTAMPRVLANQNAAQNANQNANQNVNQNFNGFFNLQQAMANVQQAHNGAHNNGAINQPNAAGWQLGLQNGAPQQGGPPQQLIALQIQALQLQINHLQNQQGAQAQAQIPNMQAQLQAHIHVQAQLQAHAIPGLVPPQQQQQQQQQQQQQQQQLAPPPPQVNVQSAVRTQPREGSWLYILDIISPGQNLADFGSTHSNADVDRESNLRQLELVSCGYVRLPHANLDEAGLEPAHPFLRHPFFSKRYNALAPAMLSTKDPLMGEIVQEVDAVECAAVNVAWFLNTGWEDEGEAAAVEFDGCLRGGEGRFSGVLRASDRVGAAAE
;
A
#
# COMPACT_ATOMS: atom_id res chain seq x y z
N MET A 1 56.96 26.00 33.14
CA MET A 1 56.63 24.71 33.77
C MET A 1 57.24 23.59 32.95
N ARG A 2 58.52 23.31 33.20
CA ARG A 2 59.17 22.04 32.87
C ARG A 2 58.81 21.07 34.00
N GLU A 3 58.80 19.77 33.69
CA GLU A 3 58.44 18.62 34.55
C GLU A 3 56.96 18.23 34.55
N ARG A 4 56.58 17.34 33.62
CA ARG A 4 55.69 16.18 33.82
C ARG A 4 55.55 15.32 32.55
N PHE A 5 56.68 14.93 31.96
CA PHE A 5 56.72 13.90 30.91
C PHE A 5 57.93 12.99 31.15
N SER A 6 57.75 12.01 32.03
CA SER A 6 58.52 10.75 32.07
C SER A 6 58.14 9.97 33.31
N ARG A 7 57.26 8.98 33.16
CA ARG A 7 57.20 7.74 33.95
C ARG A 7 55.98 6.95 33.51
N TRP A 8 56.16 6.13 32.49
CA TRP A 8 55.53 4.81 32.44
C TRP A 8 56.19 3.98 31.33
N SER A 9 57.31 3.38 31.68
CA SER A 9 57.85 2.22 31.00
C SER A 9 58.37 1.28 32.10
N ALA A 10 58.06 0.00 31.93
CA ALA A 10 58.43 -1.15 32.75
C ALA A 10 57.68 -1.32 34.09
N GLU A 11 56.75 -2.28 34.11
CA GLU A 11 56.92 -3.50 34.93
C GLU A 11 55.96 -4.61 34.47
N ASN A 12 56.56 -5.62 33.84
CA ASN A 12 55.96 -6.92 33.56
C ASN A 12 55.89 -7.72 34.86
N ASN A 13 54.73 -8.27 35.22
CA ASN A 13 54.70 -9.52 35.96
C ASN A 13 53.44 -10.35 35.66
N PHE A 14 53.70 -11.56 35.18
CA PHE A 14 52.77 -12.62 34.83
C PHE A 14 52.01 -13.13 36.07
N VAL A 15 50.67 -13.20 36.00
CA VAL A 15 49.88 -14.18 36.77
C VAL A 15 48.90 -14.86 35.82
N LYS A 16 49.16 -16.15 35.56
CA LYS A 16 48.27 -17.07 34.84
C LYS A 16 47.00 -17.32 35.67
N ARG A 17 45.82 -17.16 35.06
CA ARG A 17 44.54 -17.73 35.53
C ARG A 17 43.80 -18.41 34.36
N PRO A 18 42.97 -19.42 34.67
CA PRO A 18 42.80 -20.59 33.82
C PRO A 18 41.82 -20.39 32.67
N ARG A 19 42.12 -21.10 31.58
CA ARG A 19 41.27 -21.32 30.42
C ARG A 19 40.04 -22.10 30.85
N ASP A 20 38.90 -21.44 31.01
CA ASP A 20 37.60 -22.10 31.02
C ASP A 20 36.69 -21.43 29.97
N LYS A 21 36.48 -22.23 28.91
CA LYS A 21 35.40 -22.24 27.93
C LYS A 21 34.44 -21.03 27.97
N VAL A 22 34.75 -20.03 27.16
CA VAL A 22 33.74 -19.13 26.59
C VAL A 22 33.56 -19.60 25.15
N ASP A 23 32.37 -20.11 24.85
CA ASP A 23 32.01 -20.62 23.55
C ASP A 23 32.24 -19.55 22.48
N ALA A 24 33.00 -19.95 21.45
CA ALA A 24 33.19 -19.18 20.23
C ALA A 24 31.83 -19.01 19.54
N ILE A 25 31.44 -17.76 19.28
CA ILE A 25 30.31 -17.41 18.42
C ILE A 25 30.84 -16.47 17.34
N ASP A 26 30.54 -16.84 16.10
CA ASP A 26 31.28 -16.53 14.88
C ASP A 26 31.24 -15.04 14.48
N THR A 27 32.43 -14.48 14.25
CA THR A 27 32.62 -13.32 13.36
C THR A 27 32.62 -13.90 11.94
N ILE A 28 31.88 -13.31 10.98
CA ILE A 28 31.79 -13.84 9.60
C ILE A 28 33.17 -13.76 8.94
N ASP A 29 33.95 -14.83 9.09
CA ASP A 29 35.26 -15.03 8.46
C ASP A 29 35.06 -15.51 7.02
N ALA A 30 35.98 -15.11 6.14
CA ALA A 30 35.92 -15.17 4.68
C ALA A 30 35.86 -16.57 4.01
N ASN A 31 35.31 -17.60 4.66
CA ASN A 31 35.04 -18.89 4.06
C ASN A 31 33.56 -19.00 3.65
N ASN A 32 33.33 -19.22 2.34
CA ASN A 32 32.04 -19.43 1.66
C ASN A 32 31.04 -20.36 2.41
N THR A 33 31.56 -21.27 3.23
CA THR A 33 30.78 -22.18 4.08
C THR A 33 29.97 -21.48 5.18
N ASP A 34 30.40 -20.31 5.66
CA ASP A 34 29.76 -19.62 6.79
C ASP A 34 28.53 -18.81 6.36
N LEU A 35 28.65 -17.93 5.35
CA LEU A 35 27.53 -17.08 4.88
C LEU A 35 26.30 -17.89 4.43
N MET A 36 26.52 -18.96 3.64
CA MET A 36 25.42 -19.82 3.20
C MET A 36 24.77 -20.56 4.38
N SER A 37 25.57 -21.00 5.36
CA SER A 37 25.04 -21.63 6.58
C SER A 37 24.25 -20.65 7.45
N VAL A 38 24.67 -19.38 7.51
CA VAL A 38 23.94 -18.31 8.21
C VAL A 38 22.61 -18.05 7.52
N LEU A 39 22.58 -17.96 6.18
CA LEU A 39 21.36 -17.79 5.41
C LEU A 39 20.40 -19.00 5.57
N GLU A 40 20.92 -20.23 5.57
CA GLU A 40 20.16 -21.46 5.85
C GLU A 40 19.53 -21.42 7.26
N LYS A 41 20.32 -21.08 8.29
CA LYS A 41 19.82 -20.95 9.68
C LYS A 41 18.72 -19.91 9.80
N LYS A 42 18.76 -18.86 8.97
CA LYS A 42 17.75 -17.78 8.91
C LYS A 42 16.55 -18.11 8.03
N GLY A 43 16.50 -19.32 7.47
CA GLY A 43 15.41 -19.75 6.60
C GLY A 43 15.32 -18.95 5.30
N ALA A 44 16.44 -18.42 4.80
CA ALA A 44 16.47 -17.69 3.54
C ALA A 44 15.97 -18.59 2.41
N VAL A 45 15.02 -18.10 1.62
CA VAL A 45 14.47 -18.79 0.45
C VAL A 45 15.17 -18.29 -0.81
N SER A 46 15.35 -16.98 -0.93
CA SER A 46 16.13 -16.35 -1.98
C SER A 46 17.18 -15.42 -1.36
N ALA A 47 18.35 -15.31 -2.00
CA ALA A 47 19.39 -14.36 -1.61
C ALA A 47 20.03 -13.73 -2.84
N VAL A 48 20.26 -12.42 -2.79
CA VAL A 48 20.96 -11.66 -3.82
C VAL A 48 22.03 -10.78 -3.16
N LEU A 49 23.22 -10.76 -3.75
CA LEU A 49 24.25 -9.80 -3.41
C LEU A 49 23.97 -8.51 -4.19
N TYR A 50 23.97 -7.35 -3.55
CA TYR A 50 23.83 -6.08 -4.25
C TYR A 50 25.10 -5.23 -4.13
N HIS A 51 25.32 -4.38 -5.14
CA HIS A 51 26.35 -3.35 -5.12
C HIS A 51 25.83 -2.04 -5.71
N SER A 52 26.08 -0.93 -5.00
CA SER A 52 25.77 0.41 -5.49
C SER A 52 26.96 0.97 -6.26
N GLU A 53 26.76 1.35 -7.52
CA GLU A 53 27.81 1.96 -8.35
C GLU A 53 28.06 3.43 -7.97
N ARG A 54 29.23 3.95 -8.34
CA ARG A 54 29.57 5.37 -8.15
C ARG A 54 29.16 6.18 -9.37
N SER A 55 28.78 7.44 -9.14
CA SER A 55 28.46 8.39 -10.21
C SER A 55 29.62 8.54 -11.19
N GLN A 56 29.29 8.55 -12.49
CA GLN A 56 30.23 8.84 -13.57
C GLN A 56 29.95 10.25 -14.11
N PRO A 57 30.97 11.14 -14.19
CA PRO A 57 30.80 12.49 -14.71
C PRO A 57 30.28 12.57 -16.16
N GLY A 58 30.51 11.52 -16.96
CA GLY A 58 30.05 11.42 -18.35
C GLY A 58 28.72 10.69 -18.57
N ALA A 59 27.96 10.41 -17.51
CA ALA A 59 26.70 9.67 -17.63
C ALA A 59 25.63 10.48 -18.39
N THR A 60 24.73 9.76 -19.09
CA THR A 60 23.75 10.35 -20.01
C THR A 60 22.48 10.88 -19.33
N ASP A 61 22.32 10.70 -18.02
CA ASP A 61 21.08 10.92 -17.25
C ASP A 61 19.86 10.22 -17.85
N VAL A 62 20.11 9.06 -18.43
CA VAL A 62 19.08 8.14 -18.91
C VAL A 62 19.34 6.82 -18.23
N TRP A 63 18.31 6.25 -17.60
CA TRP A 63 18.43 4.99 -16.89
C TRP A 63 19.05 3.90 -17.77
N PRO A 64 20.10 3.18 -17.30
CA PRO A 64 20.65 3.13 -15.94
C PRO A 64 21.75 4.16 -15.60
N ASP A 65 22.26 4.90 -16.57
CA ASP A 65 23.41 5.79 -16.41
C ASP A 65 22.98 7.18 -15.93
N ILE A 66 22.88 7.35 -14.61
CA ILE A 66 22.48 8.61 -13.93
C ILE A 66 23.67 9.26 -13.21
N ARG A 67 23.80 10.60 -13.31
CA ARG A 67 24.83 11.38 -12.62
C ARG A 67 24.53 11.61 -11.13
N ASP A 68 23.27 11.78 -10.77
CA ASP A 68 22.86 11.96 -9.37
C ASP A 68 23.11 10.69 -8.54
N SER A 69 24.10 10.75 -7.64
CA SER A 69 24.53 9.63 -6.80
C SER A 69 23.42 9.01 -5.93
N SER A 70 22.38 9.78 -5.61
CA SER A 70 21.24 9.29 -4.82
C SER A 70 20.28 8.42 -5.64
N LYS A 71 20.30 8.56 -6.97
CA LYS A 71 19.36 7.92 -7.91
C LYS A 71 19.99 6.81 -8.74
N ILE A 72 21.28 6.54 -8.60
CA ILE A 72 22.01 5.49 -9.34
C ILE A 72 21.47 4.11 -8.95
N PRO A 73 21.22 3.20 -9.90
CA PRO A 73 20.79 1.86 -9.52
C PRO A 73 21.90 1.12 -8.77
N SER A 74 21.50 0.29 -7.81
CA SER A 74 22.38 -0.80 -7.43
C SER A 74 22.21 -1.94 -8.44
N ARG A 75 23.24 -2.75 -8.69
CA ARG A 75 23.06 -4.02 -9.42
C ARG A 75 23.04 -5.16 -8.44
N TYR A 76 22.38 -6.25 -8.81
CA TYR A 76 22.31 -7.44 -7.97
C TYR A 76 22.77 -8.70 -8.70
N PHE A 77 23.22 -9.67 -7.89
CA PHE A 77 23.66 -10.98 -8.32
C PHE A 77 22.91 -12.04 -7.52
N PRO A 78 22.12 -12.89 -8.18
CA PRO A 78 21.54 -14.07 -7.57
C PRO A 78 22.64 -14.99 -7.00
N ILE A 79 22.52 -15.35 -5.73
CA ILE A 79 23.33 -16.40 -5.11
C ILE A 79 22.48 -17.70 -5.22
N SER A 80 22.50 -18.37 -6.37
CA SER A 80 21.73 -19.63 -6.66
C SER A 80 22.35 -20.85 -5.94
N ASP A 81 21.69 -21.97 -5.59
CA ASP A 81 20.29 -22.46 -5.48
C ASP A 81 20.32 -23.63 -4.47
N ARG A 82 19.28 -23.79 -3.63
CA ARG A 82 19.00 -24.87 -2.63
C ARG A 82 19.27 -24.50 -1.16
N PHE A 83 18.35 -23.72 -0.59
CA PHE A 83 18.13 -23.69 0.86
C PHE A 83 17.12 -24.76 1.33
N SER A 84 16.51 -25.53 0.41
CA SER A 84 15.53 -26.58 0.72
C SER A 84 16.12 -28.00 0.64
N ASN A 85 15.92 -28.76 1.71
CA ASN A 85 16.37 -30.13 1.94
C ASN A 85 16.24 -31.10 0.74
N GLY A 86 17.35 -31.82 0.46
CA GLY A 86 17.30 -33.26 0.18
C GLY A 86 16.68 -33.74 -1.13
N SER A 87 17.12 -33.24 -2.30
CA SER A 87 16.96 -34.02 -3.55
C SER A 87 17.96 -33.59 -4.62
N ARG A 88 19.03 -34.37 -4.82
CA ARG A 88 19.88 -34.30 -6.01
C ARG A 88 19.14 -34.93 -7.20
N LEU A 89 18.08 -34.30 -7.69
CA LEU A 89 17.52 -34.65 -8.99
C LEU A 89 18.30 -33.94 -10.11
N LYS A 90 18.82 -34.75 -11.02
CA LYS A 90 19.57 -34.33 -12.21
C LYS A 90 18.77 -33.31 -13.01
N ARG A 91 19.41 -32.17 -13.34
CA ARG A 91 18.93 -31.18 -14.31
C ARG A 91 18.50 -31.92 -15.59
N ARG A 92 17.19 -31.93 -15.85
CA ARG A 92 16.65 -32.16 -17.19
C ARG A 92 16.38 -30.78 -17.76
N GLY A 93 17.05 -30.46 -18.87
CA GLY A 93 17.04 -29.12 -19.45
C GLY A 93 15.62 -28.60 -19.67
N LEU A 94 15.38 -27.38 -19.18
CA LEU A 94 14.22 -26.59 -19.57
C LEU A 94 14.36 -26.26 -21.06
N ASN A 95 13.47 -26.82 -21.86
CA ASN A 95 13.26 -26.41 -23.23
C ASN A 95 12.69 -24.99 -23.19
N ALA A 96 13.52 -24.02 -23.59
CA ALA A 96 13.07 -22.69 -23.95
C ALA A 96 12.11 -22.81 -25.15
N LEU A 97 10.82 -22.61 -24.92
CA LEU A 97 9.85 -22.36 -25.98
C LEU A 97 9.73 -20.85 -26.20
N ASP A 98 10.14 -20.47 -27.40
CA ASP A 98 9.67 -19.34 -28.21
C ASP A 98 9.99 -17.91 -27.75
N SER A 99 11.29 -17.61 -27.74
CA SER A 99 11.74 -16.31 -28.26
C SER A 99 12.06 -16.47 -29.75
N VAL A 100 11.27 -15.80 -30.60
CA VAL A 100 11.52 -15.68 -32.04
C VAL A 100 12.87 -14.98 -32.23
N ARG A 101 13.90 -15.75 -32.55
CA ARG A 101 15.21 -15.26 -32.97
C ARG A 101 15.19 -14.92 -34.47
N PRO A 102 15.65 -13.74 -34.91
CA PRO A 102 16.16 -13.61 -36.26
C PRO A 102 17.47 -14.40 -36.36
N SER A 103 17.52 -15.31 -37.32
CA SER A 103 18.57 -16.30 -37.47
C SER A 103 19.81 -15.74 -38.18
N LYS A 104 20.98 -16.17 -37.69
CA LYS A 104 22.33 -16.17 -38.31
C LYS A 104 23.18 -14.89 -38.20
N ILE A 105 23.77 -14.68 -37.03
CA ILE A 105 25.06 -13.96 -36.93
C ILE A 105 26.18 -14.95 -37.31
N LEU A 106 26.73 -14.75 -38.51
CA LEU A 106 27.96 -15.40 -38.95
C LEU A 106 29.13 -14.89 -38.10
N LYS A 107 29.90 -15.82 -37.52
CA LYS A 107 31.17 -15.54 -36.84
C LYS A 107 32.17 -14.93 -37.84
N LEU A 108 32.21 -13.61 -37.93
CA LEU A 108 33.27 -12.89 -38.64
C LEU A 108 34.46 -12.71 -37.70
N LYS A 109 35.48 -13.51 -37.97
CA LYS A 109 36.83 -13.42 -37.42
C LYS A 109 37.35 -12.01 -37.72
N VAL A 110 37.54 -11.18 -36.70
CA VAL A 110 38.10 -9.83 -36.82
C VAL A 110 39.54 -9.96 -37.32
N ARG A 111 39.73 -9.84 -38.64
CA ARG A 111 41.01 -9.46 -39.23
C ARG A 111 41.07 -7.95 -39.25
N SER A 112 42.13 -7.39 -38.69
CA SER A 112 42.52 -6.00 -38.83
C SER A 112 42.43 -5.58 -40.31
N LEU A 113 41.44 -4.76 -40.64
CA LEU A 113 41.28 -4.10 -41.92
C LEU A 113 41.47 -2.60 -41.72
N GLN A 114 42.72 -2.20 -41.52
CA GLN A 114 43.13 -0.91 -42.01
C GLN A 114 43.11 -0.99 -43.54
N ASN A 115 42.29 -0.15 -44.19
CA ASN A 115 42.22 0.11 -45.64
C ASN A 115 41.14 -0.55 -46.50
N LEU A 116 39.87 -0.54 -46.07
CA LEU A 116 38.73 -0.52 -47.01
C LEU A 116 37.64 0.44 -46.49
N ARG A 117 37.67 1.70 -46.94
CA ARG A 117 36.55 2.64 -46.77
C ARG A 117 35.42 2.25 -47.73
N THR A 118 34.57 1.31 -47.32
CA THR A 118 33.25 1.14 -47.92
C THR A 118 32.32 2.19 -47.32
N VAL A 119 31.79 3.07 -48.16
CA VAL A 119 30.76 4.06 -47.79
C VAL A 119 29.51 3.29 -47.39
N VAL A 120 29.31 3.07 -46.09
CA VAL A 120 28.03 2.65 -45.54
C VAL A 120 27.04 3.78 -45.87
N PRO A 121 25.87 3.52 -46.47
CA PRO A 121 24.86 4.55 -46.66
C PRO A 121 24.51 5.12 -45.28
N GLY A 122 24.90 6.36 -45.03
CA GLY A 122 24.59 7.05 -43.77
C GLY A 122 23.09 7.25 -43.63
N TRP A 123 22.64 7.48 -42.39
CA TRP A 123 21.25 7.86 -42.08
C TRP A 123 20.76 8.96 -43.04
N PRO A 124 19.61 8.78 -43.71
CA PRO A 124 19.11 9.72 -44.72
C PRO A 124 18.57 10.99 -44.05
N LYS A 125 19.47 11.91 -43.71
CA LYS A 125 19.14 13.15 -43.02
C LYS A 125 18.02 13.93 -43.73
N GLU A 126 17.02 14.36 -42.95
CA GLU A 126 15.92 15.25 -43.35
C GLU A 126 15.00 14.68 -44.44
N ARG A 127 15.01 13.36 -44.67
CA ARG A 127 14.11 12.70 -45.64
C ARG A 127 12.87 12.09 -45.00
N LEU A 128 12.89 11.88 -43.69
CA LEU A 128 11.79 11.27 -42.97
C LEU A 128 10.85 12.35 -42.40
N PRO A 129 9.54 12.21 -42.58
CA PRO A 129 8.56 13.14 -42.03
C PRO A 129 8.48 12.99 -40.51
N THR A 130 8.11 14.05 -39.79
CA THR A 130 8.06 14.06 -38.32
C THR A 130 7.12 12.99 -37.78
N GLU A 131 6.03 12.75 -38.49
CA GLU A 131 4.98 11.78 -38.20
C GLU A 131 5.54 10.36 -38.04
N MET A 132 6.61 10.00 -38.78
CA MET A 132 7.26 8.69 -38.60
C MET A 132 8.03 8.61 -37.28
N PHE A 133 8.66 9.70 -36.85
CA PHE A 133 9.30 9.74 -35.53
C PHE A 133 8.26 9.68 -34.41
N GLU A 134 7.10 10.31 -34.60
CA GLU A 134 5.98 10.22 -33.65
C GLU A 134 5.42 8.81 -33.53
N GLU A 135 5.21 8.13 -34.67
CA GLU A 135 4.74 6.75 -34.71
C GLU A 135 5.74 5.81 -34.04
N ILE A 136 7.04 5.93 -34.35
CA ILE A 136 8.10 5.14 -33.68
C ILE A 136 8.09 5.43 -32.17
N ALA A 137 8.05 6.69 -31.76
CA ALA A 137 8.04 7.07 -30.35
C ALA A 137 6.75 6.62 -29.62
N SER A 138 5.68 6.30 -30.33
CA SER A 138 4.46 5.73 -29.73
C SER A 138 4.72 4.35 -29.13
N TYR A 139 5.61 3.55 -29.74
CA TYR A 139 5.98 2.19 -29.32
C TYR A 139 7.21 2.11 -28.41
N LEU A 140 7.74 3.25 -27.94
CA LEU A 140 8.95 3.29 -27.13
C LEU A 140 8.70 3.81 -25.72
N SER A 141 9.50 3.31 -24.78
CA SER A 141 9.53 3.78 -23.40
C SER A 141 10.06 5.22 -23.34
N ARG A 142 9.76 5.94 -22.26
CA ARG A 142 10.24 7.32 -22.07
C ARG A 142 11.78 7.38 -22.06
N ASP A 143 12.45 6.37 -21.51
CA ASP A 143 13.91 6.33 -21.46
C ASP A 143 14.53 6.01 -22.83
N ASP A 144 13.90 5.15 -23.64
CA ASP A 144 14.37 4.90 -25.01
C ASP A 144 14.19 6.15 -25.89
N ILE A 145 13.09 6.89 -25.70
CA ILE A 145 12.88 8.20 -26.34
C ILE A 145 13.98 9.18 -25.94
N LYS A 146 14.39 9.24 -24.66
CA LYS A 146 15.54 10.06 -24.23
C LYS A 146 16.84 9.58 -24.89
N SER A 147 17.09 8.28 -24.95
CA SER A 147 18.27 7.73 -25.63
C SER A 147 18.29 8.07 -27.12
N MET A 148 17.14 8.04 -27.81
CA MET A 148 17.04 8.41 -29.23
C MET A 148 17.48 9.86 -29.49
N ARG A 149 17.16 10.78 -28.58
CA ARG A 149 17.59 12.18 -28.69
C ARG A 149 19.11 12.33 -28.69
N LEU A 150 19.82 11.41 -28.04
CA LEU A 150 21.28 11.41 -27.97
C LEU A 150 21.96 10.87 -29.24
N VAL A 151 21.21 10.28 -30.18
CA VAL A 151 21.75 9.69 -31.41
C VAL A 151 22.20 10.76 -32.41
N SER A 152 21.36 11.77 -32.67
CA SER A 152 21.70 12.88 -33.56
C SER A 152 20.76 14.08 -33.37
N ARG A 153 21.16 15.26 -33.91
CA ARG A 153 20.35 16.49 -33.84
C ARG A 153 19.00 16.40 -34.56
N GLU A 154 18.90 15.57 -35.60
CA GLU A 154 17.62 15.35 -36.30
C GLU A 154 16.63 14.61 -35.40
N PHE A 155 17.09 13.53 -34.76
CA PHE A 155 16.30 12.80 -33.78
C PHE A 155 15.89 13.69 -32.61
N ASP A 156 16.81 14.48 -32.05
CA ASP A 156 16.47 15.40 -30.97
C ASP A 156 15.36 16.38 -31.38
N LYS A 157 15.44 16.98 -32.58
CA LYS A 157 14.44 17.93 -33.08
C LYS A 157 13.05 17.30 -33.21
N HIS A 158 12.95 16.13 -33.85
CA HIS A 158 11.65 15.49 -34.13
C HIS A 158 11.07 14.75 -32.92
N VAL A 159 11.90 14.13 -32.09
CA VAL A 159 11.46 13.35 -30.93
C VAL A 159 11.15 14.24 -29.72
N SER A 160 11.79 15.41 -29.59
CA SER A 160 11.54 16.32 -28.46
C SER A 160 10.07 16.75 -28.37
N GLN A 161 9.39 16.99 -29.49
CA GLN A 161 7.97 17.38 -29.44
C GLN A 161 7.08 16.30 -28.81
N VAL A 162 7.43 15.01 -29.00
CA VAL A 162 6.72 13.88 -28.41
C VAL A 162 6.99 13.80 -26.91
N LEU A 163 8.24 14.00 -26.51
CA LEU A 163 8.65 13.97 -25.10
C LEU A 163 8.03 15.11 -24.29
N PHE A 164 7.92 16.31 -24.86
CA PHE A 164 7.39 17.50 -24.20
C PHE A 164 5.90 17.74 -24.44
N ARG A 165 5.19 16.81 -25.10
CA ARG A 165 3.73 16.90 -25.27
C ARG A 165 3.00 16.88 -23.93
N THR A 166 3.46 16.03 -23.02
CA THR A 166 2.98 15.90 -21.64
C THR A 166 4.14 16.13 -20.68
N VAL A 167 4.04 17.19 -19.89
CA VAL A 167 5.08 17.60 -18.94
C VAL A 167 4.46 17.70 -17.56
N VAL A 168 5.05 16.99 -16.60
CA VAL A 168 4.81 17.18 -15.17
C VAL A 168 6.12 17.67 -14.57
N VAL A 169 6.07 18.82 -13.92
CA VAL A 169 7.23 19.47 -13.32
C VAL A 169 7.13 19.36 -11.79
N PRO A 170 8.05 18.64 -11.13
CA PRO A 170 8.11 18.67 -9.67
C PRO A 170 8.62 20.03 -9.21
N PHE A 171 7.93 20.69 -8.28
CA PHE A 171 8.35 21.98 -7.74
C PHE A 171 9.57 21.79 -6.84
N ASN A 172 10.72 22.29 -7.27
CA ASN A 172 11.98 22.29 -6.53
C ASN A 172 12.67 23.67 -6.62
N THR A 173 13.68 23.90 -5.78
CA THR A 173 14.42 25.17 -5.72
C THR A 173 15.16 25.45 -7.01
N GLU A 174 15.52 24.39 -7.74
CA GLU A 174 16.20 24.45 -9.02
C GLU A 174 15.36 25.21 -10.05
N ILE A 175 14.05 25.01 -10.15
CA ILE A 175 13.21 25.72 -11.14
C ILE A 175 13.30 27.24 -11.03
N TYR A 176 13.44 27.78 -9.81
CA TYR A 176 13.55 29.23 -9.58
C TYR A 176 14.98 29.75 -9.44
N GLY A 177 15.91 28.92 -8.96
CA GLY A 177 17.34 29.15 -9.12
C GLY A 177 17.74 29.25 -10.59
N MET A 178 17.07 28.47 -11.45
CA MET A 178 17.13 28.50 -12.90
C MET A 178 16.47 29.74 -13.54
N LEU A 179 15.65 30.48 -12.79
CA LEU A 179 15.03 31.77 -13.15
C LEU A 179 15.84 32.96 -12.57
N GLY A 180 17.05 32.71 -12.05
CA GLY A 180 17.92 33.68 -11.38
C GLY A 180 18.56 34.75 -12.28
N GLN A 181 18.56 35.98 -11.74
CA GLN A 181 19.05 37.29 -12.20
C GLN A 181 19.73 37.41 -13.58
N ASP A 182 19.13 38.23 -14.45
CA ASP A 182 19.88 38.98 -15.45
C ASP A 182 21.09 39.62 -14.76
N LYS A 183 22.31 39.24 -15.17
CA LYS A 183 23.52 39.93 -14.72
C LYS A 183 23.30 41.42 -14.93
N LYS A 184 23.26 42.19 -13.84
CA LYS A 184 23.24 43.66 -13.92
C LYS A 184 24.31 44.07 -14.93
N PRO A 185 23.98 44.82 -15.98
CA PRO A 185 24.98 45.23 -16.96
C PRO A 185 26.04 46.03 -16.22
N ASP A 186 27.28 45.53 -16.28
CA ASP A 186 28.42 46.22 -15.70
C ASP A 186 28.62 47.51 -16.51
N TYR A 187 28.23 48.66 -15.96
CA TYR A 187 28.31 49.97 -16.61
C TYR A 187 29.75 50.50 -16.71
N LYS A 188 30.76 49.61 -16.68
CA LYS A 188 32.18 49.95 -16.83
C LYS A 188 32.83 49.12 -17.94
N GLY A 189 32.41 49.38 -19.18
CA GLY A 189 33.15 48.92 -20.34
C GLY A 189 32.44 49.25 -21.64
N LYS A 190 33.02 50.13 -22.45
CA LYS A 190 32.56 50.42 -23.81
C LYS A 190 32.80 49.21 -24.71
N GLY A 191 31.91 48.22 -24.65
CA GLY A 191 31.88 47.08 -25.56
C GLY A 191 30.43 46.80 -25.95
N LYS A 192 30.08 47.00 -27.22
CA LYS A 192 28.77 46.63 -27.75
C LYS A 192 28.61 45.10 -27.61
N ILE A 193 27.68 44.66 -26.76
CA ILE A 193 27.30 43.25 -26.68
C ILE A 193 26.49 42.92 -27.95
N LYS A 194 27.10 42.15 -28.84
CA LYS A 194 26.43 41.52 -29.97
C LYS A 194 25.73 40.27 -29.41
N VAL A 195 24.41 40.26 -29.38
CA VAL A 195 23.63 39.05 -29.04
C VAL A 195 23.77 38.09 -30.22
N GLU A 196 24.74 37.16 -30.13
CA GLU A 196 24.90 36.09 -31.10
C GLU A 196 23.96 34.93 -30.75
N VAL A 197 22.92 34.76 -31.57
CA VAL A 197 21.82 33.77 -31.47
C VAL A 197 22.30 32.30 -31.66
N ASN A 198 23.60 32.04 -31.83
CA ASN A 198 24.11 30.76 -32.36
C ASN A 198 25.19 30.04 -31.53
N LYS A 199 25.32 30.30 -30.22
CA LYS A 199 26.13 29.42 -29.35
C LYS A 199 25.25 28.39 -28.66
N GLY A 200 25.49 27.11 -28.97
CA GLY A 200 24.82 25.98 -28.34
C GLY A 200 25.03 25.95 -26.82
N LEU A 201 24.03 25.41 -26.12
CA LEU A 201 23.97 25.28 -24.67
C LEU A 201 25.23 24.58 -24.14
N SER A 202 25.97 25.26 -23.26
CA SER A 202 27.19 24.76 -22.61
C SER A 202 26.98 24.75 -21.09
N TRP A 203 27.17 23.59 -20.48
CA TRP A 203 26.85 23.20 -19.10
C TRP A 203 28.07 23.36 -18.17
N LYS A 204 27.96 24.05 -17.01
CA LYS A 204 28.86 23.95 -15.82
C LYS A 204 28.26 24.60 -14.55
N ASN A 205 28.66 24.12 -13.36
CA ASN A 205 28.21 24.59 -12.03
C ASN A 205 29.32 25.08 -11.08
N ALA A 206 28.89 25.74 -9.98
CA ALA A 206 29.72 26.25 -8.87
C ALA A 206 30.27 25.19 -7.87
N ASN A 207 29.71 23.97 -7.81
CA ASN A 207 30.20 22.89 -6.92
C ASN A 207 31.06 21.83 -7.64
N GLY A 208 31.38 22.03 -8.92
CA GLY A 208 32.12 21.05 -9.72
C GLY A 208 31.30 19.85 -10.23
N ASP A 209 30.02 19.75 -9.85
CA ASP A 209 29.05 18.80 -10.42
C ASP A 209 28.17 19.51 -11.46
N ASP A 210 28.21 19.08 -12.73
CA ASP A 210 27.52 19.72 -13.87
C ASP A 210 25.97 19.62 -13.80
N VAL A 211 25.32 20.39 -12.92
CA VAL A 211 23.86 20.55 -12.74
C VAL A 211 23.37 21.96 -13.13
N TYR A 212 23.36 22.27 -14.43
CA TYR A 212 22.64 23.41 -15.04
C TYR A 212 22.59 24.77 -14.26
N ASP A 213 23.66 25.57 -14.33
CA ASP A 213 23.60 26.99 -13.97
C ASP A 213 22.86 27.82 -15.06
N GLY A 214 21.58 28.09 -14.81
CA GLY A 214 20.78 29.12 -15.49
C GLY A 214 20.12 28.67 -16.79
N HIS A 215 18.84 29.06 -16.96
CA HIS A 215 17.99 28.98 -18.18
C HIS A 215 16.63 28.23 -18.03
N GLY A 216 16.04 28.19 -16.83
CA GLY A 216 14.71 27.57 -16.62
C GLY A 216 13.60 28.25 -17.42
N LEU A 217 13.65 29.57 -17.55
CA LEU A 217 12.77 30.30 -18.46
C LEU A 217 13.00 29.88 -19.93
N ASP A 218 14.21 29.51 -20.32
CA ASP A 218 14.49 29.12 -21.71
C ASP A 218 14.03 27.71 -22.02
N VAL A 219 13.86 26.85 -21.00
CA VAL A 219 13.10 25.59 -21.16
C VAL A 219 11.65 25.92 -21.52
N PHE A 220 11.00 26.83 -20.77
CA PHE A 220 9.64 27.28 -21.10
C PHE A 220 9.59 28.02 -22.45
N ARG A 221 10.59 28.85 -22.78
CA ARG A 221 10.67 29.57 -24.06
C ARG A 221 10.86 28.61 -25.24
N GLY A 222 11.72 27.62 -25.10
CA GLY A 222 12.08 26.68 -26.17
C GLY A 222 11.02 25.59 -26.37
N PHE A 223 10.50 25.03 -25.28
CA PHE A 223 9.59 23.87 -25.33
C PHE A 223 8.13 24.21 -25.04
N GLY A 224 7.82 25.35 -24.41
CA GLY A 224 6.45 25.79 -24.10
C GLY A 224 5.47 25.72 -25.28
N PRO A 225 5.85 26.11 -26.52
CA PRO A 225 4.98 25.97 -27.69
C PRO A 225 4.59 24.53 -28.08
N HIS A 226 5.29 23.52 -27.55
CA HIS A 226 5.06 22.09 -27.81
C HIS A 226 4.27 21.41 -26.69
N ILE A 227 4.12 22.06 -25.53
CA ILE A 227 3.41 21.49 -24.36
C ILE A 227 1.90 21.59 -24.58
N ARG A 228 1.21 20.45 -24.51
CA ARG A 228 -0.26 20.37 -24.57
C ARG A 228 -0.88 20.03 -23.22
N LYS A 229 -0.21 19.17 -22.45
CA LYS A 229 -0.59 18.81 -21.08
C LYS A 229 0.50 19.28 -20.13
N TYR A 230 0.16 20.23 -19.26
CA TYR A 230 1.10 20.84 -18.34
C TYR A 230 0.66 20.61 -16.89
N GLY A 231 1.50 19.94 -16.11
CA GLY A 231 1.24 19.62 -14.72
C GLY A 231 2.35 20.10 -13.82
N MET A 232 2.00 20.44 -12.57
CA MET A 232 2.97 20.68 -11.51
C MET A 232 2.67 19.79 -10.31
N SER A 233 3.71 19.21 -9.72
CA SER A 233 3.60 18.41 -8.50
C SER A 233 4.48 18.99 -7.40
N PHE A 234 3.96 19.12 -6.19
CA PHE A 234 4.75 19.44 -5.01
C PHE A 234 4.31 18.48 -3.91
N ASP A 235 4.75 17.23 -4.05
CA ASP A 235 4.36 16.13 -3.19
C ASP A 235 5.49 15.82 -2.19
N VAL A 236 5.11 15.64 -0.93
CA VAL A 236 6.02 15.15 0.11
C VAL A 236 6.17 13.64 -0.02
N ASP A 237 7.33 13.21 -0.49
CA ASP A 237 7.70 11.80 -0.52
C ASP A 237 8.07 11.32 0.89
N GLU A 238 7.55 10.16 1.30
CA GLU A 238 7.96 9.49 2.54
C GLU A 238 9.48 9.24 2.58
N GLU A 239 10.11 9.01 1.43
CA GLU A 239 11.56 8.82 1.39
C GLU A 239 12.34 10.09 1.72
N ALA A 240 11.89 11.25 1.21
CA ALA A 240 12.47 12.54 1.55
C ALA A 240 12.24 12.88 3.04
N LEU A 241 11.05 12.60 3.55
CA LEU A 241 10.72 12.76 4.97
C LEU A 241 11.56 11.85 5.88
N ALA A 242 11.94 10.65 5.41
CA ALA A 242 12.79 9.74 6.18
C ALA A 242 14.21 10.28 6.39
N LYS A 243 14.68 11.16 5.49
CA LYS A 243 16.03 11.75 5.51
C LYS A 243 15.95 13.27 5.26
N PRO A 244 15.42 14.05 6.22
CA PRO A 244 15.35 15.49 6.06
C PRO A 244 16.77 16.07 5.88
N PRO A 245 16.93 17.19 5.14
CA PRO A 245 18.22 17.86 4.97
C PRO A 245 18.87 18.19 6.31
N PHE A 246 20.20 18.29 6.35
CA PHE A 246 20.88 18.67 7.58
C PHE A 246 20.52 20.10 7.97
N LYS A 247 20.14 20.29 9.23
CA LYS A 247 19.81 21.59 9.82
C LYS A 247 20.79 21.91 10.93
N GLY A 248 21.72 22.82 10.66
CA GLY A 248 22.68 23.27 11.68
C GLY A 248 21.93 23.95 12.84
N THR A 249 22.06 23.42 14.04
CA THR A 249 21.39 23.96 15.25
C THR A 249 22.24 25.01 15.96
N THR A 250 23.54 25.05 15.67
CA THR A 250 24.51 25.96 16.27
C THR A 250 25.23 26.81 15.23
N GLU A 251 25.56 28.03 15.61
CA GLU A 251 26.45 28.94 14.89
C GLU A 251 27.80 28.98 15.59
N ASN A 252 28.88 29.09 14.81
CA ASN A 252 30.21 29.30 15.36
C ASN A 252 30.41 30.78 15.68
N HIS A 253 30.47 31.11 16.96
CA HIS A 253 30.80 32.45 17.44
C HIS A 253 32.29 32.52 17.77
N ALA A 254 33.01 33.40 17.08
CA ALA A 254 34.38 33.73 17.41
C ALA A 254 34.41 34.79 18.52
N SER A 255 34.98 34.43 19.67
CA SER A 255 35.18 35.36 20.79
C SER A 255 36.64 35.46 21.18
N PHE A 256 36.94 36.37 22.11
CA PHE A 256 38.27 36.52 22.69
C PHE A 256 38.84 35.22 23.27
N TRP A 257 37.98 34.31 23.77
CA TRP A 257 38.37 33.04 24.39
C TRP A 257 38.46 31.86 23.40
N GLY A 258 38.20 32.11 22.11
CA GLY A 258 38.18 31.11 21.06
C GLY A 258 36.83 31.03 20.35
N ASN A 259 36.70 30.06 19.46
CA ASN A 259 35.46 29.77 18.75
C ASN A 259 34.62 28.82 19.59
N TYR A 260 33.36 29.15 19.79
CA TYR A 260 32.38 28.27 20.43
C TYR A 260 31.14 28.14 19.56
N GLU A 261 30.54 26.96 19.58
CA GLU A 261 29.25 26.70 18.95
C GLU A 261 28.13 27.13 19.91
N TRP A 262 27.25 28.01 19.45
CA TRP A 262 26.11 28.51 20.22
C TRP A 262 24.81 28.32 19.44
N PRO A 263 23.68 27.99 20.09
CA PRO A 263 22.40 27.90 19.39
C PRO A 263 22.03 29.21 18.69
N PHE A 264 21.37 29.12 17.54
CA PHE A 264 20.82 30.31 16.88
C PHE A 264 19.81 31.03 17.79
N GLU A 265 19.86 32.37 17.81
CA GLU A 265 18.88 33.19 18.55
C GLU A 265 17.46 33.07 17.96
N GLU A 266 17.38 32.86 16.64
CA GLU A 266 16.13 32.68 15.90
C GLU A 266 15.98 31.24 15.40
N TYR A 267 14.74 30.82 15.14
CA TYR A 267 14.46 29.53 14.52
C TYR A 267 15.08 29.48 13.12
N ARG A 268 16.21 28.76 12.98
CA ARG A 268 16.79 28.49 11.67
C ARG A 268 15.83 27.64 10.86
N ARG A 269 15.71 27.93 9.57
CA ARG A 269 14.90 27.17 8.61
C ARG A 269 15.76 26.15 7.86
N PHE A 270 15.15 25.17 7.21
CA PHE A 270 15.87 24.36 6.22
C PHE A 270 16.17 25.23 5.01
N ASP A 271 17.46 25.45 4.70
CA ASP A 271 17.88 26.36 3.64
C ASP A 271 17.20 26.02 2.29
N ASP A 272 17.07 24.73 1.98
CA ASP A 272 16.38 24.25 0.77
C ASP A 272 14.88 24.60 0.77
N VAL A 273 14.17 24.37 1.88
CA VAL A 273 12.72 24.59 1.97
C VAL A 273 12.37 26.08 2.07
N ALA A 274 13.18 26.85 2.78
CA ALA A 274 13.09 28.31 2.77
C ALA A 274 13.32 28.88 1.36
N GLY A 275 14.27 28.30 0.62
CA GLY A 275 14.47 28.61 -0.80
C GLY A 275 13.21 28.34 -1.65
N LEU A 276 12.48 27.25 -1.39
CA LEU A 276 11.22 26.93 -2.08
C LEU A 276 10.12 27.95 -1.79
N GLU A 277 9.99 28.37 -0.54
CA GLU A 277 9.00 29.39 -0.16
C GLU A 277 9.31 30.72 -0.84
N LEU A 278 10.55 31.20 -0.73
CA LEU A 278 10.99 32.44 -1.38
C LEU A 278 10.80 32.38 -2.90
N ALA A 279 11.13 31.25 -3.51
CA ALA A 279 10.90 30.99 -4.92
C ALA A 279 9.41 31.06 -5.29
N ALA A 280 8.54 30.45 -4.48
CA ALA A 280 7.11 30.51 -4.67
C ALA A 280 6.55 31.94 -4.57
N ASP A 281 7.08 32.75 -3.64
CA ASP A 281 6.71 34.15 -3.46
C ASP A 281 7.10 35.03 -4.66
N GLU A 282 8.10 34.63 -5.47
CA GLU A 282 8.49 35.29 -6.72
C GLU A 282 7.47 35.05 -7.87
N THR A 283 6.20 35.40 -7.61
CA THR A 283 5.05 35.30 -8.54
C THR A 283 5.35 35.82 -9.97
N PRO A 284 6.10 36.92 -10.20
CA PRO A 284 6.39 37.41 -11.55
C PRO A 284 7.14 36.40 -12.43
N LYS A 285 7.98 35.53 -11.85
CA LYS A 285 8.73 34.52 -12.58
C LYS A 285 7.81 33.42 -13.11
N MET A 286 6.91 32.92 -12.27
CA MET A 286 5.93 31.93 -12.69
C MET A 286 4.95 32.48 -13.72
N LYS A 287 4.51 33.73 -13.53
CA LYS A 287 3.71 34.45 -14.53
C LYS A 287 4.39 34.46 -15.91
N THR A 288 5.70 34.76 -15.93
CA THR A 288 6.46 34.80 -17.19
C THR A 288 6.62 33.40 -17.78
N ALA A 289 6.91 32.38 -16.96
CA ALA A 289 6.98 31.00 -17.42
C ALA A 289 5.66 30.53 -18.05
N PHE A 290 4.53 30.83 -17.40
CA PHE A 290 3.20 30.44 -17.88
C PHE A 290 2.82 31.16 -19.17
N SER A 291 3.29 32.40 -19.39
CA SER A 291 3.08 33.11 -20.66
C SER A 291 3.65 32.38 -21.89
N MET A 292 4.64 31.49 -21.70
CA MET A 292 5.25 30.71 -22.78
C MET A 292 4.47 29.44 -23.16
N LEU A 293 3.44 29.07 -22.38
CA LEU A 293 2.64 27.84 -22.55
C LEU A 293 1.53 27.99 -23.60
N GLN A 294 1.90 28.36 -24.83
CA GLN A 294 0.98 28.87 -25.87
C GLN A 294 -0.12 27.90 -26.34
N LYS A 295 0.03 26.59 -26.17
CA LYS A 295 -0.88 25.56 -26.72
C LYS A 295 -1.42 24.59 -25.67
N VAL A 296 -1.39 24.97 -24.40
CA VAL A 296 -1.85 24.10 -23.32
C VAL A 296 -3.37 23.94 -23.37
N GLN A 297 -3.79 22.69 -23.24
CA GLN A 297 -5.19 22.25 -23.32
C GLN A 297 -5.63 21.57 -22.02
N GLU A 298 -4.69 20.94 -21.31
CA GLU A 298 -4.94 20.25 -20.05
C GLU A 298 -3.95 20.72 -18.98
N LEU A 299 -4.49 21.10 -17.83
CA LEU A 299 -3.72 21.43 -16.63
C LEU A 299 -3.82 20.30 -15.61
N ALA A 300 -2.75 20.05 -14.87
CA ALA A 300 -2.78 19.16 -13.71
C ALA A 300 -2.03 19.72 -12.51
N LEU A 301 -2.50 19.35 -11.32
CA LEU A 301 -1.92 19.76 -10.05
C LEU A 301 -1.89 18.56 -9.09
N SER A 302 -0.75 18.34 -8.44
CA SER A 302 -0.58 17.38 -7.34
C SER A 302 0.08 18.11 -6.16
N LEU A 303 -0.58 18.10 -5.01
CA LEU A 303 -0.16 18.79 -3.78
C LEU A 303 -0.41 17.91 -2.55
N ASP A 304 0.57 17.10 -2.20
CA ASP A 304 0.59 16.28 -0.98
C ASP A 304 1.48 16.92 0.10
N SER A 305 0.86 17.35 1.20
CA SER A 305 1.56 17.94 2.36
C SER A 305 2.31 16.91 3.23
N GLY A 306 2.14 15.61 2.99
CA GLY A 306 2.68 14.56 3.85
C GLY A 306 2.00 14.48 5.22
N LEU A 307 0.89 15.20 5.44
CA LEU A 307 0.11 15.18 6.69
C LEU A 307 -1.04 14.18 6.67
N GLY A 308 -1.26 13.52 5.54
CA GLY A 308 -2.16 12.39 5.41
C GLY A 308 -1.60 11.10 6.01
N TRP A 309 -2.17 9.98 5.56
CA TRP A 309 -1.71 8.64 5.92
C TRP A 309 -0.26 8.40 5.49
N LEU A 310 0.59 7.93 6.40
CA LEU A 310 1.95 7.46 6.09
C LEU A 310 2.00 5.94 6.17
N LYS A 311 2.59 5.30 5.17
CA LYS A 311 2.80 3.85 5.13
C LYS A 311 3.79 3.41 6.20
N GLY A 312 4.89 4.15 6.38
CA GLY A 312 5.91 3.83 7.38
C GLY A 312 6.40 2.37 7.27
N PRO A 313 6.45 1.59 8.37
CA PRO A 313 6.86 0.17 8.30
C PRO A 313 5.84 -0.74 7.61
N ASP A 314 4.60 -0.29 7.39
CA ASP A 314 3.51 -1.10 6.85
C ASP A 314 3.54 -1.20 5.32
N ARG A 315 4.55 -1.91 4.80
CA ARG A 315 4.66 -2.25 3.38
C ARG A 315 4.97 -3.72 3.20
N SER A 316 4.17 -4.41 2.40
CA SER A 316 4.46 -5.78 2.00
C SER A 316 5.69 -5.88 1.10
N ILE A 317 6.27 -7.07 0.98
CA ILE A 317 7.42 -7.33 0.08
C ILE A 317 7.12 -6.87 -1.36
N ARG A 318 5.89 -7.09 -1.83
CA ARG A 318 5.44 -6.67 -3.16
C ARG A 318 5.45 -5.16 -3.31
N ALA A 319 4.83 -4.42 -2.39
CA ALA A 319 4.74 -2.96 -2.44
C ALA A 319 6.11 -2.27 -2.32
N ARG A 320 7.09 -2.91 -1.68
CA ARG A 320 8.48 -2.41 -1.62
C ARG A 320 9.20 -2.53 -2.96
N ILE A 321 8.95 -3.62 -3.71
CA ILE A 321 9.62 -3.94 -4.98
C ILE A 321 8.92 -3.25 -6.16
N ILE A 322 7.61 -3.45 -6.30
CA ILE A 322 6.82 -2.83 -7.36
C ILE A 322 6.23 -1.53 -6.82
N ARG A 323 6.91 -0.43 -7.14
CA ARG A 323 6.51 0.91 -6.69
C ARG A 323 5.75 1.61 -7.79
N LYS A 324 4.50 1.96 -7.52
CA LYS A 324 3.68 2.77 -8.43
C LYS A 324 3.84 4.25 -8.11
N GLN A 325 4.19 5.03 -9.12
CA GLN A 325 4.15 6.48 -9.02
C GLN A 325 2.70 6.97 -9.14
N PRO A 326 2.29 8.00 -8.37
CA PRO A 326 0.98 8.60 -8.54
C PRO A 326 0.82 9.20 -9.95
N GLU A 327 -0.29 8.89 -10.62
CA GLU A 327 -0.57 9.42 -11.95
C GLU A 327 -1.13 10.85 -11.88
N VAL A 328 -0.32 11.85 -12.31
CA VAL A 328 -0.75 13.27 -12.38
C VAL A 328 -1.58 13.56 -13.64
N PHE A 329 -1.28 12.86 -14.73
CA PHE A 329 -2.13 12.75 -15.91
C PHE A 329 -2.48 11.28 -16.09
N GLY A 330 -3.70 10.97 -16.57
CA GLY A 330 -4.24 9.60 -16.63
C GLY A 330 -3.35 8.56 -17.33
N SER A 331 -3.76 7.29 -17.21
CA SER A 331 -2.98 6.07 -17.45
C SER A 331 -1.73 6.20 -18.34
N SER A 332 -0.58 5.88 -17.73
CA SER A 332 0.70 5.77 -18.42
C SER A 332 0.60 4.90 -19.68
N LYS A 333 1.51 5.11 -20.64
CA LYS A 333 1.61 4.21 -21.80
C LYS A 333 1.78 2.77 -21.29
N ALA A 334 1.17 1.80 -21.96
CA ALA A 334 1.28 0.38 -21.58
C ALA A 334 2.70 -0.20 -21.63
N ILE A 335 3.68 0.55 -22.14
CA ILE A 335 5.07 0.13 -22.27
C ILE A 335 5.80 0.53 -20.98
N PRO A 336 6.30 -0.45 -20.20
CA PRO A 336 6.99 -0.16 -18.97
C PRO A 336 8.28 0.60 -19.24
N ASP A 337 8.64 1.50 -18.33
CA ASP A 337 9.97 2.09 -18.35
C ASP A 337 11.05 1.08 -17.93
N ARG A 338 12.32 1.43 -18.11
CA ARG A 338 13.42 0.50 -17.78
C ARG A 338 13.53 0.25 -16.28
N LYS A 339 13.01 1.13 -15.43
CA LYS A 339 12.99 0.98 -13.97
C LYS A 339 11.90 0.00 -13.55
N GLU A 340 10.68 0.16 -14.06
CA GLU A 340 9.56 -0.75 -13.93
C GLU A 340 9.91 -2.14 -14.47
N GLN A 341 10.59 -2.22 -15.62
CA GLN A 341 11.10 -3.49 -16.13
C GLN A 341 12.06 -4.17 -15.15
N ALA A 342 13.01 -3.43 -14.57
CA ALA A 342 13.93 -3.98 -13.56
C ALA A 342 13.19 -4.46 -12.29
N GLN A 343 12.16 -3.75 -11.85
CA GLN A 343 11.29 -4.18 -10.74
C GLN A 343 10.53 -5.47 -11.09
N GLN A 344 9.99 -5.58 -12.31
CA GLN A 344 9.31 -6.78 -12.80
C GLN A 344 10.25 -7.98 -12.91
N GLU A 345 11.49 -7.78 -13.38
CA GLU A 345 12.52 -8.83 -13.47
C GLU A 345 12.89 -9.38 -12.08
N LEU A 346 13.11 -8.51 -11.10
CA LEU A 346 13.37 -8.91 -9.71
C LEU A 346 12.16 -9.64 -9.12
N TRP A 347 10.95 -9.14 -9.36
CA TRP A 347 9.72 -9.77 -8.90
C TRP A 347 9.52 -11.17 -9.50
N ALA A 348 9.73 -11.33 -10.80
CA ALA A 348 9.64 -12.62 -11.48
C ALA A 348 10.66 -13.63 -10.92
N TYR A 349 11.89 -13.19 -10.68
CA TYR A 349 12.92 -14.01 -10.03
C TYR A 349 12.48 -14.49 -8.64
N LEU A 350 11.96 -13.59 -7.79
CA LEU A 350 11.50 -13.98 -6.46
C LEU A 350 10.34 -14.97 -6.50
N ASN A 351 9.34 -14.77 -7.36
CA ASN A 351 8.23 -15.72 -7.52
C ASN A 351 8.76 -17.10 -7.91
N GLN A 352 9.62 -17.17 -8.93
CA GLN A 352 10.18 -18.44 -9.38
C GLN A 352 10.88 -19.21 -8.24
N VAL A 353 11.74 -18.53 -7.47
CA VAL A 353 12.49 -19.18 -6.38
C VAL A 353 11.57 -19.66 -5.25
N HIS A 354 10.51 -18.90 -4.91
CA HIS A 354 9.55 -19.28 -3.87
C HIS A 354 8.63 -20.41 -4.32
N ASP A 355 8.20 -20.40 -5.58
CA ASP A 355 7.41 -21.47 -6.18
C ASP A 355 8.19 -22.79 -6.20
N GLU A 356 9.47 -22.74 -6.56
CA GLU A 356 10.38 -23.90 -6.51
C GLU A 356 10.60 -24.41 -5.08
N ALA A 357 10.73 -23.51 -4.10
CA ALA A 357 10.88 -23.84 -2.68
C ALA A 357 9.57 -24.26 -2.00
N LYS A 358 8.41 -24.11 -2.66
CA LYS A 358 7.06 -24.31 -2.09
C LYS A 358 6.80 -23.49 -0.82
N VAL A 359 7.35 -22.28 -0.76
CA VAL A 359 7.13 -21.33 0.34
C VAL A 359 6.28 -20.19 -0.20
N ASP A 360 5.19 -19.85 0.48
CA ASP A 360 4.31 -18.78 0.03
C ASP A 360 4.99 -17.39 0.20
N LEU A 361 5.30 -16.76 -0.93
CA LEU A 361 5.89 -15.42 -0.99
C LEU A 361 5.02 -14.36 -0.31
N LYS A 362 3.70 -14.56 -0.20
CA LYS A 362 2.77 -13.63 0.48
C LYS A 362 3.09 -13.48 1.97
N THR A 363 3.69 -14.50 2.57
CA THR A 363 4.10 -14.51 3.98
C THR A 363 5.59 -14.21 4.19
N ALA A 364 6.33 -13.95 3.11
CA ALA A 364 7.77 -13.68 3.19
C ALA A 364 8.06 -12.22 3.56
N THR A 365 9.16 -12.02 4.28
CA THR A 365 9.74 -10.70 4.58
C THR A 365 11.08 -10.54 3.85
N LEU A 366 11.34 -9.34 3.34
CA LEU A 366 12.63 -8.99 2.72
C LEU A 366 13.57 -8.39 3.78
N TYR A 367 14.72 -9.03 3.96
CA TYR A 367 15.75 -8.65 4.91
C TYR A 367 16.98 -8.07 4.20
N ARG A 368 17.66 -7.14 4.87
CA ARG A 368 19.00 -6.67 4.50
C ARG A 368 20.03 -7.08 5.53
N MET A 369 21.18 -7.52 5.03
CA MET A 369 22.36 -7.85 5.82
C MET A 369 23.55 -7.08 5.25
N ALA A 370 24.27 -6.38 6.12
CA ALA A 370 25.54 -5.76 5.76
C ALA A 370 26.62 -6.83 5.63
N VAL A 371 27.47 -6.71 4.62
CA VAL A 371 28.62 -7.59 4.44
C VAL A 371 29.88 -6.73 4.50
N ASN A 372 30.78 -7.04 5.43
CA ASN A 372 32.06 -6.33 5.61
C ASN A 372 33.14 -6.78 4.61
N ILE A 373 32.76 -7.12 3.37
CA ILE A 373 33.67 -7.61 2.34
C ILE A 373 33.74 -6.59 1.20
N PRO A 374 34.93 -6.08 0.82
CA PRO A 374 35.08 -5.20 -0.33
C PRO A 374 34.62 -5.87 -1.63
N PHE A 375 33.89 -5.15 -2.48
CA PHE A 375 33.39 -5.67 -3.77
C PHE A 375 34.49 -6.32 -4.65
N LYS A 376 35.73 -5.82 -4.57
CA LYS A 376 36.89 -6.37 -5.31
C LYS A 376 37.18 -7.83 -4.97
N GLU A 377 36.88 -8.26 -3.76
CA GLU A 377 37.09 -9.63 -3.27
C GLU A 377 35.88 -10.53 -3.58
N LEU A 378 34.69 -9.95 -3.73
CA LEU A 378 33.47 -10.66 -4.13
C LEU A 378 33.41 -10.90 -5.65
N LYS A 379 33.99 -10.01 -6.47
CA LYS A 379 33.96 -10.12 -7.94
C LYS A 379 34.43 -11.47 -8.50
N PRO A 380 35.56 -12.06 -8.06
CA PRO A 380 36.02 -13.36 -8.55
C PRO A 380 35.08 -14.52 -8.17
N ILE A 381 34.40 -14.39 -7.02
CA ILE A 381 33.44 -15.37 -6.50
C ILE A 381 32.15 -15.30 -7.32
N ILE A 382 31.69 -14.09 -7.63
CA ILE A 382 30.56 -13.84 -8.55
C ILE A 382 30.87 -14.42 -9.94
N ASP A 383 32.06 -14.15 -10.47
CA ASP A 383 32.50 -14.65 -11.78
C ASP A 383 32.59 -16.20 -11.83
N ALA A 384 32.81 -16.87 -10.69
CA ALA A 384 32.89 -18.34 -10.60
C ALA A 384 31.53 -19.05 -10.54
N HIS A 385 30.49 -18.38 -10.01
CA HIS A 385 29.13 -18.91 -9.86
C HIS A 385 28.15 -18.37 -10.92
N ALA A 386 28.52 -17.33 -11.66
CA ALA A 386 27.71 -16.78 -12.73
C ALA A 386 27.68 -17.69 -13.97
N VAL A 387 26.49 -17.88 -14.54
CA VAL A 387 26.32 -18.53 -15.85
C VAL A 387 26.97 -17.63 -16.92
N PRO A 388 27.77 -18.17 -17.87
CA PRO A 388 28.48 -17.36 -18.87
C PRO A 388 27.59 -16.42 -19.71
N ASP A 389 26.29 -16.74 -19.88
CA ASP A 389 25.32 -15.88 -20.57
C ASP A 389 24.74 -14.75 -19.69
N MET A 390 24.83 -14.85 -18.34
CA MET A 390 24.40 -13.80 -17.38
C MET A 390 25.46 -12.72 -17.15
N LEU A 391 26.74 -13.01 -17.39
CA LEU A 391 27.83 -12.05 -17.22
C LEU A 391 27.77 -10.85 -18.20
N LEU A 392 26.93 -10.92 -19.23
CA LEU A 392 26.75 -9.84 -20.22
C LEU A 392 25.63 -8.84 -19.90
N LYS A 393 24.76 -9.09 -18.90
CA LYS A 393 23.69 -8.18 -18.47
C LYS A 393 23.36 -8.39 -16.99
N PHE A 394 23.97 -7.60 -16.10
CA PHE A 394 23.57 -7.59 -14.69
C PHE A 394 22.26 -6.81 -14.53
N PRO A 395 21.23 -7.36 -13.88
CA PRO A 395 19.99 -6.63 -13.66
C PRO A 395 20.16 -5.54 -12.59
N TYR A 396 19.31 -4.52 -12.68
CA TYR A 396 19.33 -3.36 -11.79
C TYR A 396 18.29 -3.50 -10.66
N LEU A 397 18.55 -2.87 -9.52
CA LEU A 397 17.65 -2.76 -8.39
C LEU A 397 17.57 -1.30 -7.95
N ASP A 398 16.41 -0.90 -7.44
CA ASP A 398 16.19 0.43 -6.88
C ASP A 398 16.87 0.54 -5.50
N PRO A 399 17.84 1.46 -5.28
CA PRO A 399 18.52 1.59 -3.98
C PRO A 399 17.58 1.78 -2.79
N CYS A 400 16.42 2.37 -3.02
CA CYS A 400 15.41 2.59 -2.00
C CYS A 400 14.88 1.27 -1.42
N LEU A 401 14.85 0.21 -2.22
CA LEU A 401 14.47 -1.14 -1.77
C LEU A 401 15.41 -1.65 -0.68
N VAL A 402 16.72 -1.40 -0.82
CA VAL A 402 17.73 -1.80 0.16
C VAL A 402 17.56 -0.99 1.45
N ALA A 403 17.27 0.30 1.34
CA ALA A 403 17.09 1.16 2.51
C ALA A 403 15.87 0.77 3.34
N GLU A 404 14.77 0.35 2.69
CA GLU A 404 13.52 -0.02 3.35
C GLU A 404 13.50 -1.46 3.86
N ALA A 405 14.32 -2.37 3.31
CA ALA A 405 14.38 -3.76 3.73
C ALA A 405 14.67 -3.92 5.23
N THR A 406 14.04 -4.91 5.87
CA THR A 406 14.13 -5.12 7.32
C THR A 406 15.57 -5.44 7.71
N LEU A 407 16.12 -4.68 8.66
CA LEU A 407 17.49 -4.90 9.13
C LEU A 407 17.55 -6.18 9.97
N ASP A 408 18.52 -7.04 9.64
CA ASP A 408 18.78 -8.28 10.36
C ASP A 408 19.44 -8.00 11.72
N GLU A 409 18.83 -8.48 12.83
CA GLU A 409 19.19 -8.12 14.21
C GLU A 409 20.64 -8.45 14.59
N TYR A 410 21.22 -9.49 13.99
CA TYR A 410 22.60 -9.91 14.25
C TYR A 410 23.67 -8.95 13.72
N THR A 411 23.29 -7.91 12.95
CA THR A 411 24.22 -6.85 12.52
C THR A 411 24.47 -5.79 13.60
N VAL A 412 23.76 -5.83 14.73
CA VAL A 412 23.72 -4.75 15.73
C VAL A 412 24.61 -5.02 16.96
N GLU A 413 25.28 -6.17 17.06
CA GLU A 413 26.07 -6.49 18.27
C GLU A 413 27.38 -5.68 18.44
N ASP A 414 27.76 -4.81 17.50
CA ASP A 414 29.02 -4.05 17.56
C ASP A 414 28.92 -2.67 18.26
N ARG A 415 27.81 -2.36 18.97
CA ARG A 415 27.66 -1.08 19.72
C ARG A 415 26.92 -1.20 21.06
N ARG A 416 27.23 -2.21 21.87
CA ARG A 416 26.86 -2.14 23.30
C ARG A 416 27.94 -1.34 24.04
N ASP A 417 27.70 -0.04 24.22
CA ASP A 417 28.29 0.68 25.35
C ASP A 417 27.75 0.07 26.66
N ASP A 418 28.60 -0.01 27.68
CA ASP A 418 28.40 -0.74 28.94
C ASP A 418 27.04 -0.46 29.62
N PRO A 419 26.36 -1.46 30.24
CA PRO A 419 25.00 -1.30 30.78
C PRO A 419 24.90 -0.54 32.11
N ALA A 420 25.95 0.15 32.55
CA ALA A 420 26.04 0.61 33.94
C ALA A 420 25.47 2.01 34.22
N ASP A 421 25.12 2.82 33.20
CA ASP A 421 24.83 4.25 33.39
C ASP A 421 23.47 4.75 32.86
N VAL A 422 22.46 3.90 32.64
CA VAL A 422 21.12 4.36 32.23
C VAL A 422 20.20 4.53 33.46
N PRO A 423 19.76 5.75 33.81
CA PRO A 423 18.84 5.98 34.92
C PRO A 423 17.46 5.37 34.64
N ALA A 424 16.82 4.83 35.67
CA ALA A 424 15.59 4.03 35.59
C ALA A 424 14.29 4.81 35.25
N ASP A 425 14.38 6.08 34.83
CA ASP A 425 13.21 6.95 34.55
C ASP A 425 13.15 7.48 33.09
N ALA A 426 13.89 6.87 32.16
CA ALA A 426 13.72 7.17 30.73
C ALA A 426 12.63 6.27 30.15
N ASP A 427 11.47 6.85 29.81
CA ASP A 427 10.51 6.31 28.85
C ASP A 427 11.26 5.56 27.74
N VAL A 428 10.84 4.33 27.45
CA VAL A 428 11.44 3.44 26.44
C VAL A 428 11.65 4.20 25.13
N LEU A 429 12.85 4.78 24.99
CA LEU A 429 13.37 5.39 23.80
C LEU A 429 13.50 4.23 22.81
N VAL A 430 12.53 4.11 21.92
CA VAL A 430 12.81 3.59 20.58
C VAL A 430 14.07 4.34 20.16
N PRO A 431 15.22 3.68 19.98
CA PRO A 431 16.46 4.37 19.67
C PRO A 431 16.19 5.31 18.50
N ASP A 432 16.64 6.56 18.61
CA ASP A 432 16.64 7.49 17.47
C ASP A 432 17.02 6.69 16.22
N PRO A 433 16.24 6.76 15.13
CA PRO A 433 16.53 5.98 13.93
C PRO A 433 17.83 6.51 13.34
N VAL A 434 18.96 6.03 13.86
CA VAL A 434 20.27 6.27 13.31
C VAL A 434 20.18 5.76 11.90
N LEU A 435 20.25 6.71 10.98
CA LEU A 435 20.41 6.53 9.55
C LEU A 435 21.60 5.60 9.30
N THR A 436 21.38 4.29 9.40
CA THR A 436 22.32 3.31 8.89
C THR A 436 22.22 3.41 7.38
N LEU A 437 23.01 4.33 6.81
CA LEU A 437 23.33 4.38 5.40
C LEU A 437 23.46 2.95 4.92
N ALA A 438 22.61 2.56 3.98
CA ALA A 438 22.68 1.23 3.40
C ALA A 438 24.13 1.02 2.92
N PRO A 439 24.79 -0.07 3.33
CA PRO A 439 26.16 -0.29 2.94
C PRO A 439 26.22 -0.38 1.41
N SER A 440 27.29 0.14 0.80
CA SER A 440 27.44 0.11 -0.66
C SER A 440 27.44 -1.30 -1.26
N VAL A 441 27.63 -2.31 -0.41
CA VAL A 441 27.59 -3.73 -0.74
C VAL A 441 26.89 -4.46 0.41
N GLY A 442 26.02 -5.40 0.09
CA GLY A 442 25.37 -6.25 1.10
C GLY A 442 24.58 -7.38 0.48
N VAL A 443 23.88 -8.14 1.33
CA VAL A 443 22.97 -9.22 0.91
C VAL A 443 21.55 -8.80 1.20
N LEU A 444 20.68 -8.96 0.20
CA LEU A 444 19.23 -8.95 0.36
C LEU A 444 18.73 -10.39 0.29
N TYR A 445 17.90 -10.81 1.24
CA TYR A 445 17.32 -12.14 1.22
C TYR A 445 15.86 -12.13 1.63
N SER A 446 15.06 -13.05 1.09
CA SER A 446 13.69 -13.27 1.53
C SER A 446 13.65 -14.45 2.49
N SER A 447 12.82 -14.37 3.53
CA SER A 447 12.58 -15.50 4.43
C SER A 447 11.12 -15.55 4.86
N GLY A 448 10.59 -16.77 5.01
CA GLY A 448 9.27 -17.02 5.60
C GLY A 448 9.26 -16.94 7.13
N THR A 449 10.42 -16.83 7.77
CA THR A 449 10.48 -16.63 9.23
C THR A 449 10.07 -15.18 9.55
N PRO A 450 9.04 -14.97 10.40
CA PRO A 450 8.59 -13.63 10.73
C PRO A 450 9.68 -12.89 11.53
N PRO A 451 9.90 -11.59 11.23
CA PRO A 451 10.83 -10.77 12.00
C PRO A 451 10.36 -10.61 13.45
N SER A 452 11.29 -10.28 14.36
CA SER A 452 10.93 -9.85 15.71
C SER A 452 10.07 -8.58 15.68
N ASP A 453 9.29 -8.34 16.73
CA ASP A 453 8.44 -7.15 16.80
C ASP A 453 9.30 -5.86 16.78
N LEU A 454 10.48 -5.88 17.39
CA LEU A 454 11.42 -4.76 17.38
C LEU A 454 11.98 -4.49 15.97
N ALA A 455 12.33 -5.53 15.21
CA ALA A 455 12.81 -5.38 13.84
C ALA A 455 11.72 -4.85 12.88
N GLN A 456 10.44 -5.17 13.14
CA GLN A 456 9.31 -4.64 12.37
C GLN A 456 9.06 -3.15 12.65
N LEU A 457 9.30 -2.71 13.89
CA LEU A 457 9.10 -1.32 14.32
C LEU A 457 10.27 -0.40 13.93
N ARG A 458 11.45 -0.96 13.65
CA ARG A 458 12.64 -0.21 13.18
C ARG A 458 12.45 0.26 11.74
N SER A 459 11.83 1.43 11.59
CA SER A 459 11.65 2.15 10.34
C SER A 459 12.19 3.58 10.46
N SER A 460 12.67 4.16 9.36
CA SER A 460 13.08 5.57 9.31
C SER A 460 11.91 6.53 9.54
N ILE A 461 10.68 6.07 9.32
CA ILE A 461 9.45 6.79 9.65
C ILE A 461 8.58 5.90 10.52
N VAL A 462 8.24 6.42 11.70
CA VAL A 462 7.23 5.86 12.60
C VAL A 462 6.04 6.84 12.57
N PRO A 463 4.93 6.51 11.88
CA PRO A 463 3.82 7.43 11.66
C PRO A 463 3.24 8.09 12.93
N THR A 464 3.20 7.38 14.06
CA THR A 464 2.73 7.90 15.35
C THR A 464 3.72 8.82 16.07
N LYS A 465 5.02 8.71 15.78
CA LYS A 465 6.10 9.42 16.47
C LYS A 465 7.16 9.90 15.47
N LEU A 466 6.89 11.03 14.82
CA LEU A 466 7.85 11.70 13.94
C LEU A 466 8.98 12.37 14.75
N SER A 467 10.20 12.37 14.21
CA SER A 467 11.35 13.06 14.81
C SER A 467 11.18 14.59 14.76
N LYS A 468 11.95 15.33 15.57
CA LYS A 468 11.91 16.80 15.56
C LYS A 468 12.19 17.36 14.15
N ALA A 469 13.23 16.86 13.49
CA ALA A 469 13.59 17.28 12.14
C ALA A 469 12.48 16.99 11.12
N GLN A 470 11.81 15.83 11.23
CA GLN A 470 10.67 15.47 10.38
C GLN A 470 9.47 16.41 10.56
N LYS A 471 9.13 16.74 11.81
CA LYS A 471 8.02 17.65 12.12
C LYS A 471 8.30 19.06 11.61
N GLU A 472 9.50 19.58 11.87
CA GLU A 472 9.94 20.88 11.38
C GLU A 472 9.94 20.94 9.85
N TRP A 473 10.40 19.89 9.19
CA TRP A 473 10.44 19.83 7.73
C TRP A 473 9.04 19.81 7.11
N LEU A 474 8.09 19.07 7.71
CA LEU A 474 6.69 19.11 7.31
C LEU A 474 6.06 20.50 7.48
N MET A 475 6.37 21.20 8.59
CA MET A 475 5.90 22.57 8.83
C MET A 475 6.37 23.53 7.76
N GLU A 476 7.69 23.56 7.51
CA GLU A 476 8.27 24.48 6.54
C GLU A 476 7.82 24.14 5.11
N THR A 477 7.62 22.86 4.80
CA THR A 477 7.09 22.44 3.50
C THR A 477 5.63 22.87 3.31
N GLU A 478 4.83 22.83 4.37
CA GLU A 478 3.45 23.33 4.37
C GLU A 478 3.40 24.83 4.03
N TRP A 479 4.31 25.63 4.59
CA TRP A 479 4.42 27.05 4.27
C TRP A 479 4.81 27.28 2.80
N ALA A 480 5.82 26.56 2.31
CA ALA A 480 6.24 26.62 0.92
C ALA A 480 5.13 26.21 -0.06
N GLN A 481 4.36 25.16 0.26
CA GLN A 481 3.22 24.71 -0.55
C GLN A 481 2.08 25.74 -0.60
N ARG A 482 1.78 26.43 0.51
CA ARG A 482 0.79 27.52 0.54
C ARG A 482 1.19 28.68 -0.37
N ALA A 483 2.45 29.10 -0.30
CA ALA A 483 3.00 30.12 -1.17
C ALA A 483 2.93 29.68 -2.64
N PHE A 484 3.33 28.43 -2.91
CA PHE A 484 3.31 27.85 -4.26
C PHE A 484 1.89 27.84 -4.86
N LEU A 485 0.90 27.32 -4.14
CA LEU A 485 -0.48 27.24 -4.63
C LEU A 485 -1.03 28.64 -4.93
N SER A 486 -0.77 29.60 -4.04
CA SER A 486 -1.20 30.99 -4.22
C SER A 486 -0.60 31.60 -5.48
N SER A 487 0.71 31.43 -5.66
CA SER A 487 1.46 31.88 -6.82
C SER A 487 0.98 31.19 -8.11
N TYR A 488 0.71 29.88 -8.06
CA TYR A 488 0.25 29.07 -9.21
C TYR A 488 -1.10 29.58 -9.73
N MET A 489 -2.04 29.82 -8.81
CA MET A 489 -3.33 30.38 -9.14
C MET A 489 -3.18 31.78 -9.75
N LEU A 490 -2.37 32.65 -9.14
CA LEU A 490 -2.10 34.01 -9.64
C LEU A 490 -1.50 33.99 -11.05
N ALA A 491 -0.54 33.10 -11.32
CA ALA A 491 0.08 32.98 -12.64
C ALA A 491 -0.92 32.54 -13.73
N ILE A 492 -1.94 31.75 -13.39
CA ILE A 492 -3.04 31.41 -14.31
C ILE A 492 -3.93 32.61 -14.55
N MET A 493 -4.36 33.30 -13.47
CA MET A 493 -5.23 34.47 -13.55
C MET A 493 -4.60 35.62 -14.35
N ASP A 494 -3.28 35.77 -14.26
CA ASP A 494 -2.52 36.79 -14.96
C ASP A 494 -2.25 36.49 -16.44
N ASN A 495 -2.52 35.26 -16.91
CA ASN A 495 -2.31 34.82 -18.30
C ASN A 495 -3.60 34.25 -18.93
N PRO A 496 -4.71 35.01 -18.98
CA PRO A 496 -6.00 34.48 -19.43
C PRO A 496 -6.01 34.05 -20.90
N ILE A 497 -5.24 34.73 -21.76
CA ILE A 497 -5.13 34.39 -23.19
C ILE A 497 -4.45 33.02 -23.37
N THR A 498 -3.41 32.75 -22.58
CA THR A 498 -2.66 31.51 -22.68
C THR A 498 -3.49 30.31 -22.24
N PHE A 499 -4.34 30.49 -21.23
CA PHE A 499 -5.18 29.42 -20.68
C PHE A 499 -6.61 29.41 -21.23
N GLU A 500 -6.93 30.24 -22.21
CA GLU A 500 -8.26 30.29 -22.85
C GLU A 500 -8.64 28.93 -23.47
N THR A 501 -7.66 28.22 -24.04
CA THR A 501 -7.86 26.92 -24.70
C THR A 501 -7.91 25.73 -23.73
N VAL A 502 -7.70 25.95 -22.44
CA VAL A 502 -7.72 24.89 -21.43
C VAL A 502 -9.14 24.38 -21.24
N HIS A 503 -9.35 23.11 -21.56
CA HIS A 503 -10.64 22.44 -21.41
C HIS A 503 -10.66 21.39 -20.30
N THR A 504 -9.51 21.00 -19.77
CA THR A 504 -9.39 20.00 -18.69
C THR A 504 -8.52 20.52 -17.54
N LEU A 505 -9.01 20.37 -16.31
CA LEU A 505 -8.25 20.58 -15.09
C LEU A 505 -8.27 19.29 -14.25
N ASN A 506 -7.10 18.72 -14.00
CA ASN A 506 -6.92 17.52 -13.18
C ASN A 506 -6.18 17.83 -11.88
N VAL A 507 -6.91 18.00 -10.78
CA VAL A 507 -6.33 18.01 -9.45
C VAL A 507 -6.23 16.56 -8.96
N ALA A 508 -5.11 15.94 -9.29
CA ALA A 508 -4.89 14.51 -9.11
C ALA A 508 -4.79 14.11 -7.63
N ARG A 509 -4.18 14.97 -6.81
CA ARG A 509 -4.09 14.85 -5.36
C ARG A 509 -4.00 16.24 -4.76
N ILE A 510 -4.80 16.55 -3.76
CA ILE A 510 -4.66 17.80 -2.98
C ILE A 510 -4.98 17.55 -1.52
N SER A 511 -4.07 17.90 -0.61
CA SER A 511 -4.33 17.85 0.84
C SER A 511 -5.52 18.72 1.22
N SER A 512 -6.38 18.20 2.11
CA SER A 512 -7.67 18.81 2.44
C SER A 512 -7.58 20.26 2.87
N ARG A 513 -6.52 20.65 3.58
CA ARG A 513 -6.21 22.04 3.97
C ARG A 513 -6.12 23.04 2.82
N TYR A 514 -5.72 22.62 1.63
CA TYR A 514 -5.55 23.50 0.47
C TYR A 514 -6.85 23.68 -0.33
N THR A 515 -7.86 22.87 -0.08
CA THR A 515 -9.14 22.89 -0.79
C THR A 515 -9.85 24.26 -0.69
N SER A 516 -9.75 24.91 0.48
CA SER A 516 -10.31 26.25 0.71
C SER A 516 -9.63 27.33 -0.14
N ALA A 517 -8.35 27.18 -0.46
CA ALA A 517 -7.64 28.15 -1.32
C ALA A 517 -8.18 28.14 -2.75
N LEU A 518 -8.68 26.99 -3.24
CA LEU A 518 -9.34 26.85 -4.53
C LEU A 518 -10.74 27.47 -4.60
N CYS A 519 -11.31 27.92 -3.47
CA CYS A 519 -12.62 28.59 -3.41
C CYS A 519 -12.56 30.06 -3.88
N ARG A 520 -11.77 30.34 -4.92
CA ARG A 520 -11.53 31.65 -5.50
C ARG A 520 -12.18 31.75 -6.87
N GLN A 521 -13.18 32.62 -7.01
CA GLN A 521 -13.98 32.69 -8.24
C GLN A 521 -13.17 33.13 -9.47
N ASP A 522 -12.25 34.08 -9.28
CA ASP A 522 -11.35 34.62 -10.30
C ASP A 522 -10.45 33.55 -10.93
N PHE A 523 -9.95 32.60 -10.13
CA PHE A 523 -9.16 31.48 -10.64
C PHE A 523 -9.94 30.62 -11.64
N TRP A 524 -11.19 30.28 -11.31
CA TRP A 524 -12.03 29.48 -12.19
C TRP A 524 -12.56 30.28 -13.38
N ASP A 525 -12.70 31.61 -13.25
CA ASP A 525 -13.09 32.49 -14.36
C ASP A 525 -11.96 32.68 -15.38
N ALA A 526 -10.70 32.54 -14.96
CA ALA A 526 -9.54 32.50 -15.85
C ALA A 526 -9.48 31.25 -16.76
N LEU A 527 -10.35 30.26 -16.54
CA LEU A 527 -10.45 29.03 -17.33
C LEU A 527 -11.83 28.94 -18.01
N PRO A 528 -12.15 29.81 -18.99
CA PRO A 528 -13.50 29.96 -19.53
C PRO A 528 -14.00 28.72 -20.31
N GLN A 529 -13.11 27.97 -20.97
CA GLN A 529 -13.44 26.80 -21.79
C GLN A 529 -13.40 25.47 -21.02
N LEU A 530 -13.34 25.52 -19.68
CA LEU A 530 -13.22 24.33 -18.84
C LEU A 530 -14.48 23.43 -18.95
N LYS A 531 -14.28 22.21 -19.45
CA LYS A 531 -15.33 21.19 -19.67
C LYS A 531 -15.18 19.98 -18.76
N THR A 532 -13.95 19.58 -18.46
CA THR A 532 -13.63 18.39 -17.66
C THR A 532 -12.86 18.79 -16.42
N VAL A 533 -13.37 18.38 -15.25
CA VAL A 533 -12.74 18.67 -13.96
C VAL A 533 -12.61 17.38 -13.16
N THR A 534 -11.41 17.11 -12.67
CA THR A 534 -11.13 16.04 -11.72
C THR A 534 -10.57 16.66 -10.45
N ILE A 535 -11.14 16.31 -9.30
CA ILE A 535 -10.67 16.75 -7.98
C ILE A 535 -10.63 15.52 -7.07
N GLN A 536 -9.43 15.15 -6.63
CA GLN A 536 -9.24 14.09 -5.64
C GLN A 536 -8.55 14.65 -4.40
N VAL A 537 -9.22 14.56 -3.26
CA VAL A 537 -8.74 15.16 -2.01
C VAL A 537 -8.06 14.11 -1.15
N LEU A 538 -6.96 14.48 -0.52
CA LEU A 538 -6.29 13.72 0.52
C LEU A 538 -6.75 14.22 1.89
N PRO A 539 -7.42 13.39 2.70
CA PRO A 539 -7.75 13.79 4.05
C PRO A 539 -6.47 13.87 4.89
N ASP A 540 -6.32 14.97 5.62
CA ASP A 540 -5.24 15.14 6.59
C ASP A 540 -5.54 14.30 7.85
N TRP A 541 -4.51 13.64 8.39
CA TRP A 541 -4.60 12.81 9.61
C TRP A 541 -3.92 13.45 10.82
N ARG A 542 -3.10 14.47 10.55
CA ARG A 542 -2.45 15.31 11.54
C ARG A 542 -2.47 16.76 11.09
N ASN A 543 -2.35 17.64 12.06
CA ASN A 543 -2.02 19.02 11.80
C ASN A 543 -0.54 19.28 12.07
N VAL A 544 -0.06 20.48 11.76
CA VAL A 544 1.26 20.96 12.16
C VAL A 544 1.06 22.30 12.85
N VAL A 545 1.56 22.42 14.07
CA VAL A 545 1.43 23.62 14.89
C VAL A 545 2.78 23.93 15.51
N LYS A 546 3.10 25.22 15.58
CA LYS A 546 4.28 25.74 16.28
C LYS A 546 3.80 26.39 17.57
N ASP A 547 4.38 26.03 18.70
CA ASP A 547 4.10 26.68 19.98
C ASP A 547 4.88 28.00 20.15
N ASP A 548 4.57 28.73 21.21
CA ASP A 548 5.22 30.02 21.52
C ASP A 548 6.73 29.88 21.82
N ALA A 549 7.18 28.67 22.21
CA ALA A 549 8.58 28.34 22.47
C ALA A 549 9.32 27.87 21.19
N GLY A 550 8.63 27.77 20.06
CA GLY A 550 9.18 27.37 18.77
C GLY A 550 9.29 25.87 18.55
N TYR A 551 8.73 25.03 19.42
CA TYR A 551 8.58 23.60 19.21
C TYR A 551 7.47 23.32 18.21
N VAL A 552 7.73 22.35 17.34
CA VAL A 552 6.77 21.91 16.32
C VAL A 552 6.11 20.63 16.77
N GLU A 553 4.79 20.66 16.85
CA GLU A 553 3.95 19.51 17.15
C GLU A 553 3.11 19.10 15.95
N THR A 554 2.78 17.82 15.91
CA THR A 554 1.95 17.23 14.87
C THR A 554 0.74 16.51 15.48
N PRO A 555 -0.23 17.25 16.05
CA PRO A 555 -1.38 16.64 16.73
C PRO A 555 -2.25 15.88 15.72
N CYS A 556 -2.79 14.74 16.14
CA CYS A 556 -3.74 13.97 15.34
C CYS A 556 -5.03 14.76 15.13
N ILE A 557 -5.62 14.65 13.94
CA ILE A 557 -6.93 15.21 13.61
C ILE A 557 -7.79 14.14 12.94
N ASP A 558 -9.11 14.26 13.07
CA ASP A 558 -10.01 13.31 12.43
C ASP A 558 -10.14 13.59 10.92
N PRO A 559 -9.98 12.59 10.05
CA PRO A 559 -10.10 12.73 8.60
C PRO A 559 -11.42 13.34 8.10
N GLN A 560 -12.54 13.16 8.81
CA GLN A 560 -13.83 13.76 8.45
C GLN A 560 -13.81 15.29 8.29
N HIS A 561 -12.85 15.99 8.90
CA HIS A 561 -12.71 17.44 8.73
C HIS A 561 -12.44 17.86 7.29
N ALA A 562 -11.98 16.93 6.44
CA ALA A 562 -11.79 17.16 5.01
C ALA A 562 -13.10 17.33 4.21
N ILE A 563 -14.25 16.85 4.74
CA ILE A 563 -15.54 16.82 4.04
C ILE A 563 -16.08 18.24 3.80
N GLU A 564 -16.10 19.08 4.83
CA GLU A 564 -16.64 20.44 4.77
C GLU A 564 -15.95 21.32 3.70
N PRO A 565 -14.62 21.51 3.70
CA PRO A 565 -13.97 22.37 2.71
C PRO A 565 -14.14 21.82 1.28
N PHE A 566 -14.20 20.50 1.11
CA PHE A 566 -14.46 19.89 -0.19
C PHE A 566 -15.89 20.13 -0.66
N TYR A 567 -16.88 19.92 0.20
CA TYR A 567 -18.27 20.24 -0.09
C TYR A 567 -18.44 21.71 -0.49
N GLN A 568 -17.79 22.64 0.23
CA GLN A 568 -17.84 24.07 -0.07
C GLN A 568 -17.25 24.41 -1.44
N LEU A 569 -16.12 23.79 -1.82
CA LEU A 569 -15.51 23.96 -3.14
C LEU A 569 -16.49 23.52 -4.25
N LEU A 570 -17.09 22.34 -4.11
CA LEU A 570 -18.04 21.81 -5.08
C LEU A 570 -19.31 22.67 -5.19
N LYS A 571 -19.85 23.10 -4.05
CA LYS A 571 -21.06 23.93 -3.98
C LYS A 571 -20.87 25.32 -4.57
N LYS A 572 -19.76 26.00 -4.22
CA LYS A 572 -19.54 27.40 -4.57
C LYS A 572 -18.91 27.56 -5.95
N MET A 573 -17.96 26.71 -6.33
CA MET A 573 -17.15 26.91 -7.54
C MET A 573 -17.56 26.02 -8.71
N ILE A 574 -17.96 24.77 -8.47
CA ILE A 574 -18.21 23.78 -9.52
C ILE A 574 -19.68 23.75 -9.95
N SER A 575 -20.59 23.52 -9.00
CA SER A 575 -22.02 23.36 -9.26
C SER A 575 -22.65 24.48 -10.10
N PRO A 576 -22.33 25.78 -9.89
CA PRO A 576 -22.92 26.87 -10.67
C PRO A 576 -22.42 26.98 -12.12
N ARG A 577 -21.33 26.29 -12.50
CA ARG A 577 -20.67 26.49 -13.80
C ARG A 577 -21.30 25.66 -14.90
N LYS A 578 -21.80 26.35 -15.93
CA LYS A 578 -22.51 25.75 -17.08
C LYS A 578 -21.62 24.97 -18.04
N ASN A 579 -20.35 25.33 -18.11
CA ASN A 579 -19.39 24.77 -19.08
C ASN A 579 -18.85 23.40 -18.65
N ILE A 580 -18.84 23.11 -17.34
CA ILE A 580 -18.36 21.83 -16.80
C ILE A 580 -19.38 20.74 -17.14
N LYS A 581 -18.98 19.81 -18.02
CA LYS A 581 -19.80 18.69 -18.50
C LYS A 581 -19.38 17.36 -17.89
N SER A 582 -18.09 17.19 -17.62
CA SER A 582 -17.54 15.99 -17.01
C SER A 582 -16.90 16.33 -15.68
N LEU A 583 -17.34 15.67 -14.60
CA LEU A 583 -16.86 15.91 -13.25
C LEU A 583 -16.45 14.57 -12.61
N THR A 584 -15.23 14.50 -12.07
CA THR A 584 -14.76 13.38 -11.24
C THR A 584 -14.38 13.89 -9.86
N ILE A 585 -15.02 13.37 -8.82
CA ILE A 585 -14.81 13.76 -7.42
C ILE A 585 -14.61 12.54 -6.53
N GLY A 586 -13.72 12.63 -5.55
CA GLY A 586 -13.38 11.49 -4.71
C GLY A 586 -12.22 11.72 -3.76
N TRP A 587 -11.82 10.64 -3.09
CA TRP A 587 -10.72 10.63 -2.13
C TRP A 587 -9.50 9.92 -2.72
N ALA A 588 -8.32 10.53 -2.59
CA ALA A 588 -7.07 10.01 -3.15
C ALA A 588 -6.31 9.03 -2.22
N ALA A 589 -6.84 8.74 -1.04
CA ALA A 589 -6.24 7.85 -0.04
C ALA A 589 -7.27 6.88 0.56
N GLY A 590 -6.79 5.81 1.18
CA GLY A 590 -7.62 4.74 1.73
C GLY A 590 -8.24 3.85 0.64
N GLY A 591 -9.10 2.93 1.07
CA GLY A 591 -9.84 2.03 0.19
C GLY A 591 -9.03 0.86 -0.34
N GLU A 592 -9.51 0.29 -1.44
CA GLU A 592 -9.01 -0.97 -1.98
C GLU A 592 -7.62 -0.84 -2.63
N HIS A 593 -7.25 0.37 -3.04
CA HIS A 593 -5.95 0.66 -3.65
C HIS A 593 -4.87 1.10 -2.66
N ALA A 594 -5.19 1.33 -1.39
CA ALA A 594 -4.22 1.72 -0.36
C ALA A 594 -3.30 0.55 0.02
N GLU A 595 -2.00 0.81 0.20
CA GLU A 595 -1.00 -0.23 0.50
C GLU A 595 -0.78 -0.43 2.00
N GLY A 596 -0.61 -1.69 2.42
CA GLY A 596 -0.30 -2.06 3.81
C GLY A 596 -1.50 -2.65 4.56
N ILE A 597 -1.23 -3.45 5.59
CA ILE A 597 -2.26 -4.18 6.36
C ILE A 597 -3.16 -3.26 7.21
N HIS A 598 -2.68 -2.06 7.53
CA HIS A 598 -3.42 -1.04 8.28
C HIS A 598 -4.17 -0.06 7.37
N ALA A 599 -3.81 0.04 6.09
CA ALA A 599 -4.43 1.00 5.16
C ALA A 599 -5.36 0.34 4.13
N ARG A 600 -4.97 -0.84 3.62
CA ARG A 600 -5.72 -1.59 2.60
C ARG A 600 -7.12 -1.89 3.09
N ASN A 601 -8.12 -1.62 2.25
CA ASN A 601 -9.54 -1.85 2.54
C ASN A 601 -10.06 -1.06 3.76
N LYS A 602 -9.36 0.01 4.18
CA LYS A 602 -9.73 0.85 5.32
C LYS A 602 -9.74 2.31 4.93
N HIS A 603 -10.20 3.16 5.84
CA HIS A 603 -10.07 4.61 5.73
C HIS A 603 -10.83 5.25 4.57
N VAL A 604 -11.96 4.65 4.18
CA VAL A 604 -12.84 5.21 3.15
C VAL A 604 -13.75 6.27 3.78
N LEU A 605 -13.83 7.45 3.18
CA LEU A 605 -14.69 8.56 3.62
C LEU A 605 -16.01 8.61 2.81
N PRO A 606 -17.05 9.29 3.32
CA PRO A 606 -18.30 9.44 2.59
C PRO A 606 -18.11 10.22 1.29
N ALA A 607 -18.99 9.99 0.32
CA ALA A 607 -19.07 10.76 -0.91
C ALA A 607 -19.25 12.26 -0.57
N PRO A 608 -18.49 13.18 -1.19
CA PRO A 608 -18.48 14.61 -0.86
C PRO A 608 -19.71 15.35 -1.43
N VAL A 609 -20.89 14.76 -1.32
CA VAL A 609 -22.18 15.28 -1.79
C VAL A 609 -23.08 15.76 -0.64
N LEU A 610 -22.70 15.42 0.59
CA LEU A 610 -23.33 15.79 1.85
C LEU A 610 -22.26 16.29 2.83
N LEU A 611 -22.69 17.05 3.85
CA LEU A 611 -21.83 17.42 4.97
C LEU A 611 -21.62 16.24 5.91
N ASN A 612 -20.59 16.32 6.76
CA ASN A 612 -20.28 15.28 7.75
C ASN A 612 -21.45 15.04 8.73
N SER A 613 -22.16 16.08 9.17
CA SER A 613 -23.36 15.97 10.02
C SER A 613 -24.52 15.23 9.35
N ASP A 614 -24.55 15.25 8.02
CA ASP A 614 -25.68 14.82 7.21
C ASP A 614 -25.44 13.47 6.52
N ALA A 615 -24.20 12.96 6.56
CA ALA A 615 -23.77 11.76 5.84
C ALA A 615 -24.53 10.49 6.24
N LEU A 616 -25.05 10.45 7.48
CA LEU A 616 -25.82 9.32 8.03
C LEU A 616 -27.33 9.59 8.11
N LEU A 617 -27.83 10.66 7.48
CA LEU A 617 -29.27 10.92 7.42
C LEU A 617 -30.01 9.78 6.70
N LEU A 618 -31.22 9.52 7.18
CA LEU A 618 -32.09 8.44 6.70
C LEU A 618 -33.32 8.94 5.95
N VAL A 619 -33.79 10.14 6.32
CA VAL A 619 -35.06 10.66 5.84
C VAL A 619 -34.86 11.28 4.45
N PRO A 620 -35.49 10.75 3.39
CA PRO A 620 -35.25 11.20 2.02
C PRO A 620 -35.50 12.70 1.81
N SER A 621 -36.54 13.26 2.44
CA SER A 621 -36.87 14.68 2.33
C SER A 621 -35.81 15.61 2.96
N GLN A 622 -35.17 15.17 4.05
CA GLN A 622 -34.08 15.92 4.69
C GLN A 622 -32.82 15.85 3.82
N ILE A 623 -32.46 14.65 3.37
CA ILE A 623 -31.31 14.41 2.48
C ILE A 623 -31.43 15.28 1.22
N GLY A 624 -32.57 15.23 0.54
CA GLY A 624 -32.83 15.99 -0.68
C GLY A 624 -32.67 17.51 -0.49
N GLY A 625 -32.93 18.04 0.71
CA GLY A 625 -32.77 19.46 1.04
C GLY A 625 -31.31 19.93 1.12
N VAL A 626 -30.41 19.08 1.64
CA VAL A 626 -29.00 19.44 1.93
C VAL A 626 -28.00 18.92 0.88
N MET A 627 -28.39 17.92 0.09
CA MET A 627 -27.54 17.29 -0.92
C MET A 627 -27.15 18.24 -2.06
N LEU A 628 -25.91 18.12 -2.54
CA LEU A 628 -25.44 18.86 -3.71
C LEU A 628 -26.20 18.46 -4.99
N SER A 629 -26.37 19.45 -5.88
CA SER A 629 -26.92 19.27 -7.22
C SER A 629 -25.92 19.75 -8.25
N PHE A 630 -25.78 19.01 -9.35
CA PHE A 630 -24.90 19.33 -10.48
C PHE A 630 -25.74 19.51 -11.76
N PRO A 631 -26.49 20.61 -11.90
CA PRO A 631 -27.51 20.76 -12.94
C PRO A 631 -26.95 20.75 -14.37
N HIS A 632 -25.67 21.09 -14.55
CA HIS A 632 -25.04 21.26 -15.86
C HIS A 632 -24.13 20.10 -16.29
N VAL A 633 -23.81 19.21 -15.35
CA VAL A 633 -22.92 18.07 -15.54
C VAL A 633 -23.67 16.97 -16.28
N GLU A 634 -23.03 16.42 -17.30
CA GLU A 634 -23.55 15.35 -18.16
C GLU A 634 -22.94 14.00 -17.82
N GLN A 635 -21.68 13.99 -17.34
CA GLN A 635 -20.95 12.80 -16.89
C GLN A 635 -20.39 13.06 -15.49
N LEU A 636 -20.78 12.26 -14.51
CA LEU A 636 -20.31 12.36 -13.14
C LEU A 636 -19.66 11.05 -12.69
N THR A 637 -18.47 11.14 -12.12
CA THR A 637 -17.77 10.02 -11.50
C THR A 637 -17.58 10.28 -10.01
N LEU A 638 -18.11 9.39 -9.17
CA LEU A 638 -17.76 9.32 -7.75
C LEU A 638 -16.66 8.26 -7.59
N ARG A 639 -15.56 8.63 -6.93
CA ARG A 639 -14.37 7.77 -6.80
C ARG A 639 -13.96 7.53 -5.35
N ASN A 640 -13.71 6.27 -4.99
CA ASN A 640 -13.13 5.82 -3.72
C ASN A 640 -13.81 6.46 -2.50
N CYS A 641 -15.11 6.21 -2.35
CA CYS A 641 -15.91 6.77 -1.27
C CYS A 641 -17.03 5.80 -0.89
N TRP A 642 -17.68 6.03 0.26
CA TRP A 642 -18.91 5.33 0.59
C TRP A 642 -20.14 6.26 0.53
N ILE A 643 -21.33 5.69 0.35
CA ILE A 643 -22.59 6.43 0.38
C ILE A 643 -23.67 5.58 1.03
N THR A 644 -24.58 6.19 1.79
CA THR A 644 -25.71 5.44 2.35
C THR A 644 -26.72 5.10 1.25
N PRO A 645 -27.44 3.97 1.33
CA PRO A 645 -28.44 3.61 0.33
C PRO A 645 -29.51 4.71 0.10
N PRO A 646 -30.11 5.34 1.13
CA PRO A 646 -31.06 6.44 0.92
C PRO A 646 -30.43 7.67 0.26
N ALA A 647 -29.16 7.98 0.57
CA ALA A 647 -28.47 9.10 -0.04
C ALA A 647 -28.21 8.87 -1.54
N LEU A 648 -27.84 7.65 -1.95
CA LEU A 648 -27.65 7.35 -3.38
C LEU A 648 -28.97 7.42 -4.16
N GLN A 649 -30.07 6.92 -3.59
CA GLN A 649 -31.40 7.02 -4.20
C GLN A 649 -31.82 8.47 -4.41
N GLU A 650 -31.76 9.29 -3.36
CA GLU A 650 -32.11 10.71 -3.46
C GLU A 650 -31.13 11.48 -4.34
N PHE A 651 -29.86 11.08 -4.39
CA PHE A 651 -28.88 11.64 -5.32
C PHE A 651 -29.31 11.45 -6.77
N VAL A 652 -29.64 10.21 -7.15
CA VAL A 652 -30.08 9.91 -8.51
C VAL A 652 -31.40 10.61 -8.83
N LYS A 653 -32.39 10.52 -7.94
CA LYS A 653 -33.70 11.17 -8.09
C LYS A 653 -33.60 12.69 -8.25
N LYS A 654 -32.73 13.34 -7.47
CA LYS A 654 -32.46 14.78 -7.59
C LYS A 654 -31.84 15.15 -8.94
N HIS A 655 -31.10 14.23 -9.55
CA HIS A 655 -30.44 14.43 -10.85
C HIS A 655 -31.27 13.97 -12.06
N ASP A 656 -32.40 13.27 -11.88
CA ASP A 656 -33.27 12.85 -12.99
C ASP A 656 -33.73 14.02 -13.88
N LYS A 657 -33.99 15.18 -13.25
CA LYS A 657 -34.41 16.43 -13.93
C LYS A 657 -33.23 17.29 -14.41
N THR A 658 -32.00 16.83 -14.23
CA THR A 658 -30.78 17.56 -14.64
C THR A 658 -30.25 17.04 -15.98
N ARG A 659 -29.06 17.48 -16.40
CA ARG A 659 -28.41 17.01 -17.63
C ARG A 659 -27.62 15.70 -17.48
N LEU A 660 -27.61 15.11 -16.30
CA LEU A 660 -26.81 13.92 -16.02
C LEU A 660 -27.24 12.75 -16.90
N SER A 661 -26.35 12.32 -17.79
CA SER A 661 -26.58 11.23 -18.75
C SER A 661 -25.77 9.98 -18.41
N LYS A 662 -24.61 10.14 -17.79
CA LYS A 662 -23.73 9.06 -17.34
C LYS A 662 -23.33 9.27 -15.89
N LEU A 663 -23.59 8.28 -15.04
CA LEU A 663 -23.08 8.21 -13.66
C LEU A 663 -22.11 7.03 -13.56
N THR A 664 -20.88 7.29 -13.13
CA THR A 664 -19.88 6.26 -12.85
C THR A 664 -19.61 6.21 -11.34
N LEU A 665 -19.76 5.04 -10.75
CA LEU A 665 -19.41 4.75 -9.37
C LEU A 665 -18.15 3.88 -9.38
N GLN A 666 -17.00 4.47 -9.04
CA GLN A 666 -15.70 3.81 -9.07
C GLN A 666 -15.17 3.61 -7.65
N SER A 667 -14.95 2.36 -7.22
CA SER A 667 -14.58 2.03 -5.84
C SER A 667 -15.59 2.59 -4.83
N VAL A 668 -16.89 2.61 -5.18
CA VAL A 668 -17.94 3.15 -4.29
C VAL A 668 -18.61 2.02 -3.52
N SER A 669 -18.67 2.18 -2.20
CA SER A 669 -19.33 1.22 -1.32
C SER A 669 -20.64 1.75 -0.74
N LEU A 670 -21.64 0.87 -0.59
CA LEU A 670 -22.82 1.13 0.23
C LEU A 670 -22.56 0.77 1.69
N THR A 671 -23.11 1.56 2.61
CA THR A 671 -23.21 1.18 4.02
C THR A 671 -24.35 0.17 4.22
N ALA A 672 -24.43 -0.44 5.40
CA ALA A 672 -25.69 -1.03 5.85
C ALA A 672 -26.79 0.04 5.87
N MET A 673 -28.06 -0.38 5.82
CA MET A 673 -29.16 0.56 6.09
C MET A 673 -28.96 1.12 7.50
N PRO A 674 -28.77 2.44 7.68
CA PRO A 674 -28.52 2.98 9.01
C PRO A 674 -29.77 2.75 9.89
N ARG A 675 -29.77 1.75 10.76
CA ARG A 675 -30.79 1.59 11.80
C ARG A 675 -30.11 1.95 13.11
N VAL A 676 -30.51 3.07 13.70
CA VAL A 676 -29.97 3.48 15.00
C VAL A 676 -30.48 2.48 16.03
N LEU A 677 -29.57 1.71 16.62
CA LEU A 677 -29.88 0.85 17.75
C LEU A 677 -30.42 1.73 18.88
N ALA A 678 -31.71 1.60 19.21
CA ALA A 678 -32.32 2.35 20.29
C ALA A 678 -31.61 1.99 21.61
N ASN A 679 -31.00 2.98 22.26
CA ASN A 679 -30.31 2.86 23.53
C ASN A 679 -31.23 2.25 24.62
N GLN A 680 -31.10 0.95 24.85
CA GLN A 680 -31.40 0.33 26.13
C GLN A 680 -30.19 -0.53 26.50
N ASN A 681 -29.43 -0.06 27.50
CA ASN A 681 -28.27 -0.70 28.16
C ASN A 681 -26.85 -0.48 27.58
N ALA A 682 -26.62 0.55 26.77
CA ALA A 682 -25.29 0.85 26.23
C ALA A 682 -24.25 1.34 27.27
N ALA A 683 -24.66 1.74 28.48
CA ALA A 683 -23.71 2.20 29.52
C ALA A 683 -22.99 1.05 30.27
N GLN A 684 -23.46 -0.19 30.17
CA GLN A 684 -22.79 -1.36 30.78
C GLN A 684 -22.12 -2.28 29.74
N ASN A 685 -22.56 -2.24 28.47
CA ASN A 685 -22.01 -3.09 27.40
C ASN A 685 -20.92 -2.42 26.53
N ALA A 686 -20.76 -1.09 26.58
CA ALA A 686 -19.66 -0.41 25.87
C ALA A 686 -18.26 -0.84 26.38
N ASN A 687 -18.17 -1.35 27.61
CA ASN A 687 -16.93 -1.90 28.17
C ASN A 687 -16.75 -3.41 27.94
N GLN A 688 -17.74 -4.12 27.36
CA GLN A 688 -17.64 -5.54 27.05
C GLN A 688 -17.45 -5.80 25.54
N ASN A 689 -18.04 -4.99 24.65
CA ASN A 689 -17.93 -5.21 23.20
C ASN A 689 -16.60 -4.76 22.59
N ALA A 690 -15.87 -3.82 23.21
CA ALA A 690 -14.49 -3.54 22.81
C ALA A 690 -13.52 -4.72 23.08
N ASN A 691 -13.94 -5.69 23.91
CA ASN A 691 -13.14 -6.84 24.30
C ASN A 691 -13.58 -8.17 23.65
N GLN A 692 -14.63 -8.20 22.82
CA GLN A 692 -15.10 -9.43 22.18
C GLN A 692 -14.45 -9.71 20.81
N ASN A 693 -14.02 -8.68 20.07
CA ASN A 693 -13.24 -8.89 18.83
C ASN A 693 -11.74 -9.13 19.05
N VAL A 694 -11.24 -8.94 20.28
CA VAL A 694 -9.84 -9.25 20.64
C VAL A 694 -9.69 -10.69 21.20
N ASN A 695 -10.78 -11.30 21.68
CA ASN A 695 -10.69 -12.55 22.47
C ASN A 695 -10.92 -13.86 21.70
N GLN A 696 -11.27 -13.84 20.42
CA GLN A 696 -11.36 -15.10 19.64
C GLN A 696 -9.98 -15.70 19.29
N ASN A 697 -8.91 -14.89 19.29
CA ASN A 697 -7.55 -15.37 19.02
C ASN A 697 -6.73 -15.73 20.26
N PHE A 698 -7.24 -15.52 21.48
CA PHE A 698 -6.50 -15.76 22.73
C PHE A 698 -6.91 -17.04 23.49
N ASN A 699 -7.88 -17.80 22.98
CA ASN A 699 -8.39 -19.02 23.64
C ASN A 699 -7.45 -20.24 23.58
N GLY A 700 -6.29 -20.15 22.91
CA GLY A 700 -5.28 -21.22 22.89
C GLY A 700 -4.46 -21.32 24.18
N PHE A 701 -4.30 -20.23 24.93
CA PHE A 701 -3.38 -20.19 26.07
C PHE A 701 -4.07 -20.41 27.42
N PHE A 702 -5.35 -20.03 27.56
CA PHE A 702 -6.09 -20.14 28.82
C PHE A 702 -6.44 -21.59 29.20
N ASN A 703 -6.58 -22.49 28.22
CA ASN A 703 -6.87 -23.91 28.46
C ASN A 703 -5.67 -24.75 28.90
N LEU A 704 -4.43 -24.26 28.76
CA LEU A 704 -3.23 -24.98 29.22
C LEU A 704 -2.88 -24.63 30.67
N GLN A 705 -3.22 -23.42 31.14
CA GLN A 705 -2.97 -23.01 32.53
C GLN A 705 -4.01 -23.57 33.51
N GLN A 706 -5.26 -23.78 33.08
CA GLN A 706 -6.29 -24.40 33.92
C GLN A 706 -6.08 -25.93 34.09
N ALA A 707 -5.35 -26.57 33.16
CA ALA A 707 -4.96 -27.97 33.28
C ALA A 707 -3.83 -28.21 34.30
N MET A 708 -3.00 -27.20 34.60
CA MET A 708 -1.98 -27.28 35.65
C MET A 708 -2.49 -26.88 37.04
N ALA A 709 -3.51 -26.01 37.12
CA ALA A 709 -4.11 -25.62 38.40
C ALA A 709 -4.89 -26.76 39.08
N ASN A 710 -5.43 -27.72 38.32
CA ASN A 710 -6.17 -28.86 38.86
C ASN A 710 -5.30 -30.04 39.33
N VAL A 711 -3.96 -29.93 39.26
CA VAL A 711 -3.03 -30.94 39.80
C VAL A 711 -2.47 -30.53 41.17
N GLN A 712 -2.79 -29.34 41.69
CA GLN A 712 -2.20 -28.80 42.92
C GLN A 712 -3.20 -28.45 44.04
N GLN A 713 -4.41 -29.04 44.02
CA GLN A 713 -5.41 -28.91 45.11
C GLN A 713 -5.84 -30.26 45.72
N ALA A 714 -4.95 -31.26 45.73
CA ALA A 714 -5.13 -32.52 46.46
C ALA A 714 -4.31 -32.61 47.76
N HIS A 715 -3.99 -31.48 48.40
CA HIS A 715 -3.39 -31.46 49.74
C HIS A 715 -3.75 -30.20 50.52
N ASN A 716 -4.83 -30.28 51.30
CA ASN A 716 -5.09 -29.61 52.59
C ASN A 716 -6.57 -29.21 52.72
N GLY A 717 -7.21 -29.65 53.81
CA GLY A 717 -8.46 -29.04 54.26
C GLY A 717 -9.52 -30.01 54.78
N ALA A 718 -9.21 -30.74 55.86
CA ALA A 718 -10.22 -31.28 56.75
C ALA A 718 -10.85 -30.15 57.58
N HIS A 719 -12.18 -30.05 57.63
CA HIS A 719 -13.03 -29.82 58.82
C HIS A 719 -14.40 -29.17 58.49
N ASN A 720 -15.44 -29.77 59.09
CA ASN A 720 -16.74 -29.21 59.51
C ASN A 720 -17.92 -28.98 58.53
N ASN A 721 -18.81 -30.00 58.51
CA ASN A 721 -20.19 -30.04 59.03
C ASN A 721 -21.41 -29.38 58.31
N GLY A 722 -22.41 -30.23 58.01
CA GLY A 722 -23.85 -29.94 57.81
C GLY A 722 -24.38 -30.18 56.38
N ALA A 723 -24.77 -31.39 55.93
CA ALA A 723 -26.05 -32.12 56.14
C ALA A 723 -27.29 -31.29 55.63
N ILE A 724 -28.23 -31.73 54.76
CA ILE A 724 -29.02 -32.98 54.73
C ILE A 724 -29.72 -33.20 53.34
N ASN A 725 -29.79 -34.48 52.94
CA ASN A 725 -30.70 -35.24 52.03
C ASN A 725 -30.73 -35.14 50.48
N GLN A 726 -30.02 -36.10 49.88
CA GLN A 726 -30.47 -36.97 48.77
C GLN A 726 -31.59 -37.97 49.20
N PRO A 727 -32.16 -38.76 48.25
CA PRO A 727 -31.68 -40.13 47.98
C PRO A 727 -31.48 -40.37 46.46
N ASN A 728 -30.38 -40.92 45.94
CA ASN A 728 -29.69 -42.21 46.11
C ASN A 728 -29.99 -43.16 44.94
N ALA A 729 -28.97 -43.45 44.12
CA ALA A 729 -28.75 -44.75 43.49
C ALA A 729 -27.27 -44.86 43.03
N ALA A 730 -26.50 -45.55 43.85
CA ALA A 730 -25.24 -46.23 43.53
C ALA A 730 -25.34 -47.05 42.22
N GLY A 731 -24.29 -47.44 41.50
CA GLY A 731 -22.88 -47.59 41.79
C GLY A 731 -22.41 -48.85 41.03
N TRP A 732 -21.34 -48.75 40.27
CA TRP A 732 -20.55 -49.92 39.85
C TRP A 732 -19.07 -49.60 40.07
N GLN A 733 -18.49 -50.32 41.02
CA GLN A 733 -17.07 -50.42 41.31
C GLN A 733 -16.55 -51.73 40.71
N LEU A 734 -15.38 -51.67 40.07
CA LEU A 734 -14.37 -52.72 39.94
C LEU A 734 -13.13 -52.01 39.34
N GLY A 735 -11.92 -52.00 39.90
CA GLY A 735 -11.33 -52.72 41.01
C GLY A 735 -9.90 -53.07 40.59
N LEU A 736 -8.88 -52.35 41.07
CA LEU A 736 -7.47 -52.79 40.97
C LEU A 736 -6.73 -52.39 42.25
N GLN A 737 -6.30 -53.41 42.99
CA GLN A 737 -5.49 -53.36 44.19
C GLN A 737 -4.09 -53.89 43.86
N ASN A 738 -3.07 -53.20 44.40
CA ASN A 738 -1.66 -53.57 44.59
C ASN A 738 -0.69 -53.60 43.38
N GLY A 739 0.33 -52.72 43.45
CA GLY A 739 1.73 -53.13 43.30
C GLY A 739 2.59 -52.46 42.21
N ALA A 740 3.44 -51.51 42.63
CA ALA A 740 4.70 -51.04 42.03
C ALA A 740 4.69 -50.04 40.83
N PRO A 741 5.67 -49.11 40.75
CA PRO A 741 5.62 -47.95 39.88
C PRO A 741 6.36 -48.20 38.55
N GLN A 742 5.66 -48.09 37.42
CA GLN A 742 6.30 -47.92 36.11
C GLN A 742 5.30 -47.42 35.05
N GLN A 743 5.76 -46.43 34.28
CA GLN A 743 5.31 -46.05 32.93
C GLN A 743 3.90 -45.45 32.77
N GLY A 744 3.86 -44.30 32.08
CA GLY A 744 2.61 -43.64 31.67
C GLY A 744 1.76 -44.51 30.76
N GLY A 745 0.47 -44.60 31.07
CA GLY A 745 -0.50 -45.30 30.22
C GLY A 745 -0.74 -44.56 28.90
N PRO A 746 -1.11 -45.27 27.82
CA PRO A 746 -1.30 -44.67 26.51
C PRO A 746 -2.52 -43.72 26.52
N PRO A 747 -2.44 -42.55 25.85
CA PRO A 747 -3.52 -41.54 25.80
C PRO A 747 -4.84 -42.09 25.22
N GLN A 748 -4.79 -43.24 24.56
CA GLN A 748 -5.92 -43.92 23.95
C GLN A 748 -6.94 -44.47 24.96
N GLN A 749 -6.51 -44.90 26.16
CA GLN A 749 -7.43 -45.44 27.17
C GLN A 749 -8.22 -44.33 27.89
N LEU A 750 -7.62 -43.15 28.08
CA LEU A 750 -8.30 -41.99 28.66
C LEU A 750 -9.41 -41.46 27.75
N ILE A 751 -9.14 -41.37 26.44
CA ILE A 751 -10.13 -40.93 25.44
C ILE A 751 -11.32 -41.90 25.37
N ALA A 752 -11.06 -43.22 25.43
CA ALA A 752 -12.11 -44.23 25.44
C ALA A 752 -13.03 -44.12 26.67
N LEU A 753 -12.46 -43.84 27.85
CA LEU A 753 -13.23 -43.63 29.08
C LEU A 753 -14.11 -42.38 29.02
N GLN A 754 -13.60 -41.30 28.39
CA GLN A 754 -14.30 -40.04 28.24
C GLN A 754 -15.48 -40.14 27.26
N ILE A 755 -15.31 -40.89 26.16
CA ILE A 755 -16.40 -41.21 25.22
C ILE A 755 -17.52 -41.95 25.95
N GLN A 756 -17.20 -42.96 26.76
CA GLN A 756 -18.20 -43.74 27.49
C GLN A 756 -18.95 -42.90 28.53
N ALA A 757 -18.26 -42.00 29.25
CA ALA A 757 -18.88 -41.11 30.21
C ALA A 757 -19.87 -40.13 29.55
N LEU A 758 -19.48 -39.51 28.42
CA LEU A 758 -20.31 -38.55 27.69
C LEU A 758 -21.56 -39.23 27.09
N GLN A 759 -21.41 -40.48 26.62
CA GLN A 759 -22.52 -41.26 26.08
C GLN A 759 -23.56 -41.61 27.16
N LEU A 760 -23.11 -41.95 28.37
CA LEU A 760 -24.00 -42.18 29.52
C LEU A 760 -24.74 -40.90 29.94
N GLN A 761 -24.07 -39.75 29.90
CA GLN A 761 -24.67 -38.47 30.25
C GLN A 761 -25.76 -38.04 29.26
N ILE A 762 -25.53 -38.22 27.95
CA ILE A 762 -26.55 -37.98 26.92
C ILE A 762 -27.77 -38.88 27.15
N ASN A 763 -27.56 -40.16 27.48
CA ASN A 763 -28.63 -41.12 27.71
C ASN A 763 -29.45 -40.77 28.98
N HIS A 764 -28.82 -40.16 29.98
CA HIS A 764 -29.50 -39.71 31.18
C HIS A 764 -30.32 -38.43 30.95
N LEU A 765 -29.80 -37.49 30.15
CA LEU A 765 -30.55 -36.28 29.75
C LEU A 765 -31.73 -36.59 28.83
N GLN A 766 -31.61 -37.57 27.94
CA GLN A 766 -32.71 -37.97 27.05
C GLN A 766 -33.92 -38.54 27.81
N ASN A 767 -33.72 -39.08 29.01
CA ASN A 767 -34.80 -39.62 29.85
C ASN A 767 -35.46 -38.56 30.77
N GLN A 768 -34.94 -37.33 30.86
CA GLN A 768 -35.60 -36.24 31.59
C GLN A 768 -36.44 -35.35 30.64
N GLN A 769 -37.76 -35.34 30.82
CA GLN A 769 -38.70 -34.54 30.02
C GLN A 769 -38.72 -33.04 30.44
N GLY A 770 -37.60 -32.33 30.28
CA GLY A 770 -37.50 -30.89 30.54
C GLY A 770 -36.96 -30.11 29.33
N ALA A 771 -37.58 -28.97 28.98
CA ALA A 771 -37.23 -28.17 27.79
C ALA A 771 -35.77 -27.69 27.75
N GLN A 772 -35.08 -27.55 28.89
CA GLN A 772 -33.66 -27.21 28.93
C GLN A 772 -32.73 -28.39 28.57
N ALA A 773 -33.15 -29.64 28.81
CA ALA A 773 -32.36 -30.82 28.46
C ALA A 773 -32.26 -31.00 26.93
N GLN A 774 -33.31 -30.64 26.19
CA GLN A 774 -33.35 -30.72 24.72
C GLN A 774 -32.39 -29.76 24.01
N ALA A 775 -32.05 -28.61 24.63
CA ALA A 775 -31.11 -27.65 24.04
C ALA A 775 -29.63 -28.04 24.22
N GLN A 776 -29.30 -28.89 25.20
CA GLN A 776 -27.91 -29.29 25.50
C GLN A 776 -27.46 -30.56 24.76
N ILE A 777 -28.40 -31.43 24.40
CA ILE A 777 -28.13 -32.71 23.71
C ILE A 777 -27.37 -32.53 22.38
N PRO A 778 -27.71 -31.55 21.50
CA PRO A 778 -27.00 -31.39 20.22
C PRO A 778 -25.52 -31.03 20.43
N ASN A 779 -25.23 -30.21 21.43
CA ASN A 779 -23.87 -29.74 21.69
C ASN A 779 -22.99 -30.86 22.29
N MET A 780 -23.55 -31.67 23.20
CA MET A 780 -22.85 -32.87 23.69
C MET A 780 -22.71 -33.96 22.62
N GLN A 781 -23.67 -34.11 21.71
CA GLN A 781 -23.55 -35.03 20.58
C GLN A 781 -22.43 -34.61 19.61
N ALA A 782 -22.29 -33.32 19.33
CA ALA A 782 -21.17 -32.81 18.53
C ALA A 782 -19.82 -33.07 19.22
N GLN A 783 -19.75 -32.88 20.55
CA GLN A 783 -18.55 -33.13 21.33
C GLN A 783 -18.17 -34.62 21.38
N LEU A 784 -19.16 -35.52 21.44
CA LEU A 784 -18.96 -36.97 21.32
C LEU A 784 -18.39 -37.35 19.95
N GLN A 785 -18.94 -36.79 18.88
CA GLN A 785 -18.45 -37.05 17.52
C GLN A 785 -17.00 -36.59 17.33
N ALA A 786 -16.61 -35.45 17.90
CA ALA A 786 -15.24 -34.97 17.87
C ALA A 786 -14.26 -35.94 18.58
N HIS A 787 -14.62 -36.46 19.76
CA HIS A 787 -13.77 -37.40 20.50
C HIS A 787 -13.62 -38.74 19.76
N ILE A 788 -14.69 -39.24 19.14
CA ILE A 788 -14.65 -40.45 18.30
C ILE A 788 -13.73 -40.24 17.09
N HIS A 789 -13.77 -39.06 16.47
CA HIS A 789 -12.89 -38.73 15.34
C HIS A 789 -11.40 -38.72 15.75
N VAL A 790 -11.09 -38.15 16.90
CA VAL A 790 -9.72 -38.14 17.46
C VAL A 790 -9.25 -39.56 17.82
N GLN A 791 -10.12 -40.40 18.40
CA GLN A 791 -9.79 -41.79 18.71
C GLN A 791 -9.47 -42.60 17.43
N ALA A 792 -10.23 -42.39 16.36
CA ALA A 792 -10.00 -43.01 15.06
C ALA A 792 -8.67 -42.57 14.42
N GLN A 793 -8.32 -41.28 14.54
CA GLN A 793 -7.04 -40.75 14.04
C GLN A 793 -5.83 -41.31 14.80
N LEU A 794 -5.96 -41.55 16.11
CA LEU A 794 -4.89 -42.12 16.94
C LEU A 794 -4.70 -43.63 16.69
N GLN A 795 -5.74 -44.37 16.28
CA GLN A 795 -5.62 -45.80 15.90
C GLN A 795 -4.97 -46.00 14.53
N ALA A 796 -4.97 -44.99 13.66
CA ALA A 796 -4.39 -45.08 12.31
C ALA A 796 -2.85 -45.18 12.28
N HIS A 797 -2.17 -45.02 13.43
CA HIS A 797 -0.70 -45.06 13.53
C HIS A 797 -0.15 -46.32 14.23
N ALA A 798 -0.94 -47.38 14.40
CA ALA A 798 -0.46 -48.67 14.89
C ALA A 798 -0.11 -49.63 13.73
N ILE A 799 1.05 -50.27 13.86
CA ILE A 799 1.72 -51.18 12.90
C ILE A 799 0.75 -52.28 12.39
N PRO A 800 0.76 -52.61 11.08
CA PRO A 800 -0.15 -53.60 10.51
C PRO A 800 0.29 -55.02 10.90
N GLY A 801 -0.49 -55.67 11.76
CA GLY A 801 -0.33 -57.09 12.01
C GLY A 801 -0.99 -57.52 13.31
N LEU A 802 -1.95 -58.44 13.19
CA LEU A 802 -2.60 -59.21 14.25
C LEU A 802 -3.74 -58.48 15.00
N VAL A 803 -4.92 -58.45 14.35
CA VAL A 803 -6.21 -58.31 15.05
C VAL A 803 -7.14 -59.44 14.59
N PRO A 804 -7.75 -60.22 15.49
CA PRO A 804 -8.56 -61.40 15.17
C PRO A 804 -9.92 -61.06 14.50
N PRO A 805 -10.53 -61.98 13.74
CA PRO A 805 -11.56 -61.67 12.73
C PRO A 805 -12.94 -61.26 13.26
N GLN A 806 -13.14 -61.15 14.59
CA GLN A 806 -14.46 -60.92 15.17
C GLN A 806 -14.78 -59.46 15.51
N GLN A 807 -13.82 -58.52 15.41
CA GLN A 807 -14.08 -57.10 15.65
C GLN A 807 -14.27 -56.27 14.37
N GLN A 808 -14.03 -56.84 13.18
CA GLN A 808 -14.21 -56.12 11.91
C GLN A 808 -15.68 -55.95 11.50
N GLN A 809 -16.60 -56.76 12.03
CA GLN A 809 -18.00 -56.74 11.61
C GLN A 809 -18.84 -55.66 12.30
N GLN A 810 -18.41 -55.13 13.46
CA GLN A 810 -19.11 -54.01 14.10
C GLN A 810 -18.64 -52.63 13.62
N GLN A 811 -17.43 -52.50 13.05
CA GLN A 811 -16.98 -51.24 12.44
C GLN A 811 -17.65 -50.95 11.08
N GLN A 812 -18.04 -51.98 10.32
CA GLN A 812 -18.72 -51.78 9.04
C GLN A 812 -20.17 -51.30 9.17
N GLN A 813 -20.87 -51.63 10.27
CA GLN A 813 -22.25 -51.15 10.45
C GLN A 813 -22.35 -49.69 10.94
N GLN A 814 -21.32 -49.14 11.59
CA GLN A 814 -21.32 -47.71 11.94
C GLN A 814 -20.89 -46.80 10.77
N GLN A 815 -20.10 -47.28 9.81
CA GLN A 815 -19.78 -46.49 8.60
C GLN A 815 -20.95 -46.37 7.61
N GLN A 816 -21.89 -47.32 7.60
CA GLN A 816 -23.06 -47.24 6.70
C GLN A 816 -24.15 -46.26 7.18
N GLN A 817 -24.16 -45.82 8.44
CA GLN A 817 -25.09 -44.77 8.89
C GLN A 817 -24.51 -43.34 8.78
N GLN A 818 -23.21 -43.17 8.53
CA GLN A 818 -22.62 -41.85 8.23
C GLN A 818 -22.66 -41.48 6.73
N GLN A 819 -23.00 -42.41 5.84
CA GLN A 819 -23.11 -42.13 4.39
C GLN A 819 -24.49 -41.68 3.91
N GLN A 820 -25.47 -41.46 4.82
CA GLN A 820 -26.76 -40.86 4.48
C GLN A 820 -26.95 -39.42 4.99
N GLN A 821 -25.91 -38.80 5.52
CA GLN A 821 -25.82 -37.35 5.56
C GLN A 821 -24.60 -36.94 4.73
N LEU A 822 -24.73 -37.14 3.42
CA LEU A 822 -24.14 -36.19 2.50
C LEU A 822 -24.57 -34.81 3.02
N ALA A 823 -23.60 -33.98 3.41
CA ALA A 823 -23.83 -32.55 3.47
C ALA A 823 -24.61 -32.22 2.19
N PRO A 824 -25.76 -31.54 2.28
CA PRO A 824 -26.48 -31.14 1.07
C PRO A 824 -25.42 -30.52 0.15
N PRO A 825 -25.41 -30.87 -1.15
CA PRO A 825 -24.58 -30.13 -2.09
C PRO A 825 -24.81 -28.65 -1.79
N PRO A 826 -23.76 -27.80 -1.79
CA PRO A 826 -23.95 -26.36 -1.61
C PRO A 826 -25.12 -25.99 -2.50
N PRO A 827 -26.17 -25.35 -1.96
CA PRO A 827 -27.43 -25.20 -2.67
C PRO A 827 -27.08 -24.73 -4.06
N GLN A 828 -27.40 -25.53 -5.08
CA GLN A 828 -27.31 -25.05 -6.44
C GLN A 828 -28.31 -23.92 -6.47
N VAL A 829 -27.82 -22.69 -6.29
CA VAL A 829 -28.65 -21.49 -6.28
C VAL A 829 -29.30 -21.52 -7.65
N ASN A 830 -30.58 -21.85 -7.68
CA ASN A 830 -31.31 -21.81 -8.93
C ASN A 830 -31.28 -20.34 -9.35
N VAL A 831 -30.48 -20.07 -10.37
CA VAL A 831 -29.99 -18.73 -10.69
C VAL A 831 -31.16 -17.79 -11.02
N GLN A 832 -32.26 -18.35 -11.54
CA GLN A 832 -33.53 -17.65 -11.76
C GLN A 832 -34.36 -17.44 -10.48
N SER A 833 -34.22 -18.27 -9.45
CA SER A 833 -34.87 -18.02 -8.15
C SER A 833 -34.17 -16.93 -7.34
N ALA A 834 -32.86 -16.69 -7.57
CA ALA A 834 -32.11 -15.67 -6.86
C ALA A 834 -32.69 -14.26 -7.07
N VAL A 835 -33.03 -13.90 -8.32
CA VAL A 835 -33.61 -12.60 -8.69
C VAL A 835 -35.07 -12.43 -8.17
N ARG A 836 -35.74 -13.53 -7.84
CA ARG A 836 -37.11 -13.54 -7.29
C ARG A 836 -37.15 -13.53 -5.76
N THR A 837 -36.01 -13.71 -5.09
CA THR A 837 -35.90 -13.59 -3.64
C THR A 837 -36.10 -12.13 -3.23
N GLN A 838 -36.74 -11.90 -2.08
CA GLN A 838 -36.90 -10.55 -1.56
C GLN A 838 -35.51 -9.91 -1.31
N PRO A 839 -35.18 -8.79 -1.97
CA PRO A 839 -33.90 -8.13 -1.75
C PRO A 839 -33.83 -7.54 -0.35
N ARG A 840 -32.65 -7.60 0.28
CA ARG A 840 -32.41 -6.92 1.55
C ARG A 840 -32.54 -5.42 1.34
N GLU A 841 -33.23 -4.74 2.24
CA GLU A 841 -33.39 -3.28 2.20
C GLU A 841 -32.00 -2.58 2.21
N GLY A 842 -31.79 -1.67 1.27
CA GLY A 842 -30.51 -0.97 1.06
C GLY A 842 -29.37 -1.82 0.49
N SER A 843 -29.64 -3.05 0.05
CA SER A 843 -28.68 -3.83 -0.74
C SER A 843 -28.47 -3.25 -2.14
N TRP A 844 -27.42 -3.68 -2.84
CA TRP A 844 -27.23 -3.31 -4.24
C TRP A 844 -28.35 -3.85 -5.13
N LEU A 845 -28.84 -5.07 -4.88
CA LEU A 845 -30.01 -5.62 -5.57
C LEU A 845 -31.24 -4.70 -5.43
N TYR A 846 -31.49 -4.18 -4.22
CA TYR A 846 -32.56 -3.21 -3.94
C TYR A 846 -32.30 -1.83 -4.57
N ILE A 847 -31.06 -1.34 -4.52
CA ILE A 847 -30.71 -0.01 -5.03
C ILE A 847 -30.75 0.03 -6.55
N LEU A 848 -30.16 -0.96 -7.21
CA LEU A 848 -30.13 -1.05 -8.68
C LEU A 848 -31.54 -1.18 -9.24
N ASP A 849 -32.44 -1.91 -8.58
CA ASP A 849 -33.85 -1.96 -8.97
C ASP A 849 -34.49 -0.57 -9.10
N ILE A 850 -34.16 0.35 -8.20
CA ILE A 850 -34.74 1.70 -8.14
C ILE A 850 -34.01 2.67 -9.08
N ILE A 851 -32.67 2.64 -9.09
CA ILE A 851 -31.87 3.68 -9.75
C ILE A 851 -31.49 3.35 -11.20
N SER A 852 -31.57 2.07 -11.61
CA SER A 852 -31.10 1.66 -12.94
C SER A 852 -31.84 2.39 -14.07
N PRO A 853 -31.12 2.86 -15.11
CA PRO A 853 -31.76 3.48 -16.26
C PRO A 853 -32.39 2.46 -17.23
N GLY A 854 -32.03 1.17 -17.10
CA GLY A 854 -32.43 0.07 -17.99
C GLY A 854 -33.34 -0.95 -17.32
N GLN A 855 -32.89 -2.21 -17.25
CA GLN A 855 -33.63 -3.31 -16.63
C GLN A 855 -33.76 -3.15 -15.11
N ASN A 856 -34.87 -3.63 -14.56
CA ASN A 856 -35.15 -3.70 -13.12
C ASN A 856 -35.71 -5.08 -12.74
N LEU A 857 -36.00 -5.32 -11.46
CA LEU A 857 -36.45 -6.63 -10.97
C LEU A 857 -37.83 -7.04 -11.51
N ALA A 858 -38.69 -6.09 -11.90
CA ALA A 858 -39.99 -6.39 -12.48
C ALA A 858 -39.84 -7.09 -13.85
N ASP A 859 -38.79 -6.76 -14.62
CA ASP A 859 -38.51 -7.38 -15.93
C ASP A 859 -38.21 -8.89 -15.80
N PHE A 860 -37.84 -9.35 -14.61
CA PHE A 860 -37.56 -10.77 -14.29
C PHE A 860 -38.74 -11.48 -13.59
N GLY A 861 -39.89 -10.81 -13.48
CA GLY A 861 -41.08 -11.34 -12.81
C GLY A 861 -40.97 -11.39 -11.29
N SER A 862 -40.15 -10.52 -10.68
CA SER A 862 -40.08 -10.39 -9.22
C SER A 862 -41.25 -9.56 -8.69
N THR A 863 -41.97 -10.08 -7.70
CA THR A 863 -43.05 -9.36 -7.00
C THR A 863 -42.54 -8.32 -6.00
N HIS A 864 -41.23 -8.24 -5.81
CA HIS A 864 -40.58 -7.37 -4.82
C HIS A 864 -39.89 -6.13 -5.44
N SER A 865 -40.13 -5.87 -6.73
CA SER A 865 -39.65 -4.67 -7.41
C SER A 865 -40.25 -3.40 -6.79
N ASN A 866 -39.40 -2.42 -6.49
CA ASN A 866 -39.74 -1.07 -6.05
C ASN A 866 -39.40 -0.02 -7.11
N ALA A 867 -39.01 -0.44 -8.32
CA ALA A 867 -38.80 0.45 -9.45
C ALA A 867 -40.06 1.29 -9.75
N ASP A 868 -39.86 2.60 -9.94
CA ASP A 868 -40.92 3.50 -10.38
C ASP A 868 -41.08 3.38 -11.91
N VAL A 869 -42.23 2.88 -12.35
CA VAL A 869 -42.56 2.64 -13.76
C VAL A 869 -42.64 3.95 -14.55
N ASP A 870 -43.03 5.03 -13.89
CA ASP A 870 -43.26 6.35 -14.49
C ASP A 870 -42.03 7.29 -14.33
N ARG A 871 -40.89 6.75 -13.86
CA ARG A 871 -39.66 7.53 -13.67
C ARG A 871 -39.10 8.03 -15.01
N GLU A 872 -39.20 9.33 -15.23
CA GLU A 872 -38.51 10.00 -16.33
C GLU A 872 -37.13 10.49 -15.88
N SER A 873 -36.08 9.99 -16.52
CA SER A 873 -34.70 10.38 -16.24
C SER A 873 -33.89 10.62 -17.52
N ASN A 874 -32.98 11.60 -17.46
CA ASN A 874 -31.97 11.79 -18.49
C ASN A 874 -30.78 10.81 -18.36
N LEU A 875 -30.70 10.06 -17.26
CA LEU A 875 -29.65 9.08 -17.05
C LEU A 875 -29.79 7.95 -18.08
N ARG A 876 -28.79 7.80 -18.95
CA ARG A 876 -28.75 6.76 -19.99
C ARG A 876 -27.79 5.64 -19.64
N GLN A 877 -26.80 5.89 -18.80
CA GLN A 877 -25.77 4.94 -18.42
C GLN A 877 -25.41 5.06 -16.95
N LEU A 878 -25.43 3.92 -16.24
CA LEU A 878 -24.86 3.74 -14.92
C LEU A 878 -23.69 2.75 -15.04
N GLU A 879 -22.49 3.18 -14.71
CA GLU A 879 -21.28 2.36 -14.74
C GLU A 879 -20.80 2.11 -13.31
N LEU A 880 -20.62 0.83 -12.98
CA LEU A 880 -20.13 0.36 -11.69
C LEU A 880 -18.72 -0.18 -11.92
N VAL A 881 -17.75 0.31 -11.17
CA VAL A 881 -16.36 -0.16 -11.23
C VAL A 881 -15.93 -0.49 -9.82
N SER A 882 -15.79 -1.77 -9.51
CA SER A 882 -15.44 -2.27 -8.18
C SER A 882 -16.37 -1.72 -7.08
N CYS A 883 -17.68 -1.87 -7.24
CA CYS A 883 -18.66 -1.46 -6.22
C CYS A 883 -18.95 -2.59 -5.23
N GLY A 884 -19.26 -2.25 -3.97
CA GLY A 884 -19.46 -3.24 -2.91
C GLY A 884 -20.00 -2.63 -1.62
N TYR A 885 -19.64 -3.20 -0.47
CA TYR A 885 -20.09 -2.71 0.83
C TYR A 885 -18.96 -2.13 1.69
N VAL A 886 -19.33 -1.35 2.69
CA VAL A 886 -18.44 -0.81 3.72
C VAL A 886 -19.12 -0.98 5.08
N ARG A 887 -18.31 -1.25 6.11
CA ARG A 887 -18.69 -1.15 7.51
C ARG A 887 -18.17 0.15 8.11
N LEU A 888 -18.91 0.72 9.04
CA LEU A 888 -18.54 1.89 9.82
C LEU A 888 -18.30 1.46 11.27
N PRO A 889 -17.12 0.89 11.60
CA PRO A 889 -16.87 0.22 12.89
C PRO A 889 -16.97 1.13 14.12
N HIS A 890 -16.92 2.45 13.92
CA HIS A 890 -17.04 3.46 14.97
C HIS A 890 -18.39 4.19 14.96
N ALA A 891 -19.28 3.88 14.02
CA ALA A 891 -20.64 4.38 14.00
C ALA A 891 -21.59 3.44 14.77
N ASN A 892 -22.63 4.01 15.38
CA ASN A 892 -23.67 3.24 16.08
C ASN A 892 -24.75 2.74 15.10
N LEU A 893 -24.36 1.87 14.15
CA LEU A 893 -25.25 1.32 13.13
C LEU A 893 -25.45 -0.20 13.31
N ASP A 894 -26.64 -0.69 12.98
CA ASP A 894 -26.88 -2.12 12.82
C ASP A 894 -26.29 -2.61 11.49
N GLU A 895 -25.12 -3.25 11.55
CA GLU A 895 -24.38 -3.77 10.40
C GLU A 895 -24.46 -5.30 10.30
N ALA A 896 -25.32 -5.97 11.07
CA ALA A 896 -25.40 -7.43 11.13
C ALA A 896 -25.70 -8.07 9.76
N GLY A 897 -26.40 -7.36 8.88
CA GLY A 897 -26.71 -7.81 7.52
C GLY A 897 -25.54 -7.73 6.53
N LEU A 898 -24.37 -7.21 6.95
CA LEU A 898 -23.14 -7.18 6.16
C LEU A 898 -22.08 -8.18 6.64
N GLU A 899 -22.33 -8.86 7.76
CA GLU A 899 -21.40 -9.87 8.26
C GLU A 899 -21.46 -11.12 7.35
N PRO A 900 -20.29 -11.59 6.85
CA PRO A 900 -20.26 -12.80 6.05
C PRO A 900 -20.68 -14.01 6.88
N ALA A 901 -21.40 -14.95 6.26
CA ALA A 901 -21.84 -16.17 6.92
C ALA A 901 -20.67 -17.00 7.50
N HIS A 902 -19.49 -16.87 6.89
CA HIS A 902 -18.23 -17.44 7.35
C HIS A 902 -17.18 -16.33 7.40
N PRO A 903 -16.82 -15.80 8.59
CA PRO A 903 -15.81 -14.75 8.68
C PRO A 903 -14.48 -15.21 8.09
N PHE A 904 -13.92 -14.40 7.18
CA PHE A 904 -12.58 -14.62 6.68
C PHE A 904 -11.57 -14.66 7.83
N LEU A 905 -11.01 -15.84 8.08
CA LEU A 905 -9.94 -16.01 9.05
C LEU A 905 -8.61 -15.61 8.43
N ARG A 906 -8.15 -14.41 8.79
CA ARG A 906 -6.83 -13.92 8.40
C ARG A 906 -5.74 -14.89 8.86
N HIS A 907 -4.82 -15.22 7.96
CA HIS A 907 -3.69 -16.10 8.25
C HIS A 907 -2.89 -15.59 9.49
N PRO A 908 -2.46 -16.46 10.42
CA PRO A 908 -1.83 -16.05 11.69
C PRO A 908 -0.63 -15.11 11.53
N PHE A 909 0.14 -15.26 10.45
CA PHE A 909 1.25 -14.35 10.12
C PHE A 909 0.79 -12.89 10.00
N PHE A 910 -0.29 -12.64 9.24
CA PHE A 910 -0.81 -11.29 9.05
C PHE A 910 -1.44 -10.74 10.33
N SER A 911 -2.07 -11.60 11.15
CA SER A 911 -2.56 -11.20 12.48
C SER A 911 -1.42 -10.79 13.42
N LYS A 912 -0.31 -11.54 13.43
CA LYS A 912 0.90 -11.18 14.19
C LYS A 912 1.51 -9.86 13.68
N ARG A 913 1.68 -9.71 12.37
CA ARG A 913 2.20 -8.48 11.75
C ARG A 913 1.30 -7.27 12.03
N TYR A 914 -0.02 -7.42 11.94
CA TYR A 914 -0.96 -6.36 12.27
C TYR A 914 -0.76 -5.85 13.70
N ASN A 915 -0.70 -6.77 14.68
CA ASN A 915 -0.52 -6.44 16.09
C ASN A 915 0.86 -5.83 16.38
N ALA A 916 1.92 -6.35 15.75
CA ALA A 916 3.27 -5.83 15.92
C ALA A 916 3.42 -4.39 15.39
N LEU A 917 2.76 -4.07 14.26
CA LEU A 917 2.84 -2.74 13.65
C LEU A 917 1.86 -1.72 14.27
N ALA A 918 0.79 -2.15 14.92
CA ALA A 918 -0.27 -1.27 15.43
C ALA A 918 0.23 -0.07 16.27
N PRO A 919 1.23 -0.21 17.17
CA PRO A 919 1.74 0.94 17.95
C PRO A 919 2.47 2.01 17.12
N ALA A 920 2.99 1.65 15.93
CA ALA A 920 3.68 2.57 15.03
C ALA A 920 2.74 3.28 14.05
N MET A 921 1.53 2.75 13.83
CA MET A 921 0.60 3.23 12.81
C MET A 921 -0.43 4.21 13.37
N LEU A 922 -0.86 5.16 12.52
CA LEU A 922 -1.92 6.10 12.87
C LEU A 922 -3.23 5.36 13.11
N SER A 923 -4.04 5.85 14.06
CA SER A 923 -5.37 5.32 14.34
C SER A 923 -6.34 6.47 14.58
N THR A 924 -7.62 6.22 14.29
CA THR A 924 -8.71 7.17 14.52
C THR A 924 -9.92 6.40 15.03
N LYS A 925 -10.80 7.09 15.77
CA LYS A 925 -12.12 6.61 16.19
C LYS A 925 -13.24 7.36 15.48
N ASP A 926 -12.92 7.98 14.35
CA ASP A 926 -13.86 8.76 13.55
C ASP A 926 -15.03 7.85 13.08
N PRO A 927 -16.29 8.19 13.43
CA PRO A 927 -17.46 7.38 13.09
C PRO A 927 -17.73 7.30 11.59
N LEU A 928 -17.21 8.23 10.77
CA LEU A 928 -17.42 8.26 9.33
C LEU A 928 -16.35 7.49 8.55
N MET A 929 -15.39 6.87 9.23
CA MET A 929 -14.34 6.08 8.60
C MET A 929 -14.80 4.67 8.31
N GLY A 930 -14.77 4.30 7.03
CA GLY A 930 -15.24 3.01 6.54
C GLY A 930 -14.14 1.97 6.33
N GLU A 931 -14.49 0.71 6.61
CA GLU A 931 -13.74 -0.49 6.27
C GLU A 931 -14.50 -1.32 5.22
N ILE A 932 -13.86 -1.61 4.10
CA ILE A 932 -14.44 -2.35 2.99
C ILE A 932 -14.76 -3.78 3.42
N VAL A 933 -15.99 -4.22 3.11
CA VAL A 933 -16.38 -5.64 3.24
C VAL A 933 -15.87 -6.38 2.01
N GLN A 934 -15.11 -7.46 2.24
CA GLN A 934 -14.41 -8.20 1.18
C GLN A 934 -15.22 -9.36 0.60
N GLU A 935 -16.43 -9.59 1.11
CA GLU A 935 -17.32 -10.65 0.68
C GLU A 935 -18.73 -10.09 0.51
N VAL A 936 -19.48 -10.65 -0.44
CA VAL A 936 -20.89 -10.36 -0.67
C VAL A 936 -21.64 -11.68 -0.59
N ASP A 937 -22.88 -11.63 -0.07
CA ASP A 937 -23.74 -12.80 -0.02
C ASP A 937 -23.86 -13.48 -1.39
N ALA A 938 -23.71 -14.81 -1.42
CA ALA A 938 -23.65 -15.56 -2.67
C ALA A 938 -24.95 -15.48 -3.48
N VAL A 939 -26.11 -15.36 -2.81
CA VAL A 939 -27.41 -15.22 -3.46
C VAL A 939 -27.55 -13.83 -4.06
N GLU A 940 -27.15 -12.79 -3.33
CA GLU A 940 -27.12 -11.41 -3.84
C GLU A 940 -26.17 -11.28 -5.04
N CYS A 941 -24.96 -11.81 -4.94
CA CYS A 941 -23.97 -11.81 -6.01
C CYS A 941 -24.51 -12.51 -7.28
N ALA A 942 -25.10 -13.70 -7.12
CA ALA A 942 -25.70 -14.42 -8.23
C ALA A 942 -26.87 -13.63 -8.86
N ALA A 943 -27.72 -13.01 -8.04
CA ALA A 943 -28.85 -12.21 -8.54
C ALA A 943 -28.38 -11.00 -9.35
N VAL A 944 -27.37 -10.28 -8.85
CA VAL A 944 -26.84 -9.07 -9.51
C VAL A 944 -26.16 -9.42 -10.84
N ASN A 945 -25.38 -10.51 -10.89
CA ASN A 945 -24.73 -10.97 -12.11
C ASN A 945 -25.73 -11.36 -13.19
N VAL A 946 -26.89 -11.90 -12.82
CA VAL A 946 -27.93 -12.36 -13.75
C VAL A 946 -28.80 -11.21 -14.22
N ALA A 947 -29.20 -10.34 -13.29
CA ALA A 947 -30.13 -9.26 -13.59
C ALA A 947 -29.46 -8.11 -14.36
N TRP A 948 -28.16 -7.85 -14.15
CA TRP A 948 -27.46 -6.72 -14.77
C TRP A 948 -26.13 -7.05 -15.43
N PHE A 949 -25.79 -8.34 -15.60
CA PHE A 949 -24.54 -8.78 -16.24
C PHE A 949 -23.28 -8.20 -15.61
N LEU A 950 -23.29 -8.01 -14.28
CA LEU A 950 -22.11 -7.54 -13.56
C LEU A 950 -21.12 -8.69 -13.39
N ASN A 951 -19.84 -8.35 -13.43
CA ASN A 951 -18.72 -9.25 -13.19
C ASN A 951 -18.13 -8.99 -11.82
N THR A 952 -17.71 -10.04 -11.11
CA THR A 952 -17.01 -9.92 -9.83
C THR A 952 -15.50 -10.03 -9.98
N GLY A 953 -14.75 -9.34 -9.12
CA GLY A 953 -13.29 -9.33 -9.16
C GLY A 953 -12.69 -8.22 -10.03
N TRP A 954 -11.39 -7.97 -9.85
CA TRP A 954 -10.63 -7.06 -10.72
C TRP A 954 -10.11 -7.79 -11.97
N GLU A 955 -10.13 -7.09 -13.10
CA GLU A 955 -9.61 -7.61 -14.38
C GLU A 955 -8.07 -7.74 -14.38
N ASP A 956 -7.37 -6.83 -13.71
CA ASP A 956 -5.92 -6.89 -13.57
C ASP A 956 -5.53 -7.92 -12.50
N GLU A 957 -5.14 -9.11 -12.94
CA GLU A 957 -4.73 -10.21 -12.06
C GLU A 957 -3.55 -9.85 -11.14
N GLY A 958 -2.62 -9.03 -11.62
CA GLY A 958 -1.44 -8.63 -10.87
C GLY A 958 -1.77 -7.67 -9.73
N GLU A 959 -2.73 -6.78 -9.95
CA GLU A 959 -3.28 -5.91 -8.91
C GLU A 959 -4.20 -6.66 -7.96
N ALA A 960 -5.00 -7.58 -8.48
CA ALA A 960 -5.88 -8.41 -7.67
C ALA A 960 -5.06 -9.26 -6.68
N ALA A 961 -3.99 -9.89 -7.14
CA ALA A 961 -3.08 -10.65 -6.27
C ALA A 961 -2.29 -9.77 -5.30
N ALA A 962 -2.09 -8.48 -5.61
CA ALA A 962 -1.32 -7.57 -4.76
C ALA A 962 -1.94 -7.37 -3.37
N VAL A 963 -3.28 -7.40 -3.30
CA VAL A 963 -4.05 -7.20 -2.08
C VAL A 963 -3.83 -8.33 -1.06
N GLU A 964 -3.53 -9.55 -1.53
CA GLU A 964 -3.30 -10.71 -0.66
C GLU A 964 -2.02 -10.60 0.17
N PHE A 965 -1.03 -9.83 -0.29
CA PHE A 965 0.21 -9.54 0.44
C PHE A 965 0.01 -8.67 1.68
N ASP A 966 -1.16 -8.02 1.77
CA ASP A 966 -1.60 -7.23 2.91
C ASP A 966 -2.60 -8.03 3.79
N GLY A 967 -2.73 -9.34 3.57
CA GLY A 967 -3.58 -10.23 4.39
C GLY A 967 -5.09 -10.06 4.16
N CYS A 968 -5.46 -9.60 2.97
CA CYS A 968 -6.82 -9.47 2.47
C CYS A 968 -7.13 -10.58 1.44
N LEU A 969 -8.40 -10.73 1.06
CA LEU A 969 -8.80 -11.54 -0.08
C LEU A 969 -8.29 -10.93 -1.39
N ARG A 970 -8.36 -11.69 -2.48
CA ARG A 970 -7.97 -11.22 -3.80
C ARG A 970 -8.72 -9.93 -4.16
N GLY A 971 -8.05 -8.99 -4.81
CA GLY A 971 -8.62 -7.68 -5.13
C GLY A 971 -9.91 -7.80 -5.94
N GLY A 972 -10.94 -7.12 -5.47
CA GLY A 972 -12.28 -7.16 -6.05
C GLY A 972 -13.13 -8.36 -5.62
N GLU A 973 -12.64 -9.26 -4.77
CA GLU A 973 -13.49 -10.27 -4.12
C GLU A 973 -14.61 -9.54 -3.34
N GLY A 974 -15.86 -9.96 -3.51
CA GLY A 974 -17.02 -9.26 -2.95
C GLY A 974 -17.34 -7.90 -3.59
N ARG A 975 -16.73 -7.56 -4.73
CA ARG A 975 -17.03 -6.34 -5.49
C ARG A 975 -17.41 -6.69 -6.92
N PHE A 976 -18.25 -5.84 -7.52
CA PHE A 976 -18.77 -6.04 -8.87
C PHE A 976 -18.52 -4.83 -9.77
N SER A 977 -18.40 -5.10 -11.07
CA SER A 977 -18.16 -4.12 -12.12
C SER A 977 -19.05 -4.42 -13.33
N GLY A 978 -19.50 -3.39 -14.03
CA GLY A 978 -20.30 -3.52 -15.23
C GLY A 978 -20.99 -2.23 -15.63
N VAL A 979 -21.72 -2.26 -16.74
CA VAL A 979 -22.37 -1.08 -17.32
C VAL A 979 -23.84 -1.39 -17.57
N LEU A 980 -24.71 -0.60 -16.96
CA LEU A 980 -26.16 -0.65 -17.16
C LEU A 980 -26.57 0.50 -18.07
N ARG A 981 -27.30 0.21 -19.14
CA ARG A 981 -27.74 1.20 -20.13
C ARG A 981 -29.26 1.21 -20.23
N ALA A 982 -29.81 2.38 -20.54
CA ALA A 982 -31.24 2.52 -20.83
C ALA A 982 -31.69 1.63 -22.01
N SER A 983 -30.80 1.38 -22.97
CA SER A 983 -31.04 0.47 -24.11
C SER A 983 -31.21 -0.99 -23.72
N ASP A 984 -30.76 -1.38 -22.52
CA ASP A 984 -30.76 -2.79 -22.12
C ASP A 984 -32.16 -3.25 -21.71
N ARG A 985 -33.09 -2.31 -21.45
CA ARG A 985 -34.48 -2.64 -21.18
C ARG A 985 -35.06 -3.38 -22.38
N VAL A 986 -35.31 -4.68 -22.22
CA VAL A 986 -35.92 -5.50 -23.26
C VAL A 986 -37.29 -4.89 -23.53
N GLY A 987 -37.46 -4.29 -24.71
CA GLY A 987 -38.77 -3.82 -25.13
C GLY A 987 -39.73 -5.01 -25.10
N ALA A 988 -40.90 -4.82 -24.50
CA ALA A 988 -42.05 -5.64 -24.86
C ALA A 988 -42.07 -5.70 -26.39
N ALA A 989 -41.91 -6.91 -26.93
CA ALA A 989 -42.05 -7.13 -28.36
C ALA A 989 -43.32 -6.41 -28.81
N ALA A 990 -43.17 -5.49 -29.76
CA ALA A 990 -44.30 -4.94 -30.47
C ALA A 990 -45.02 -6.12 -31.14
N GLU A 991 -46.27 -6.34 -30.69
CA GLU A 991 -47.34 -7.19 -31.24
C GLU A 991 -47.02 -8.59 -31.76
#